data_AF-A0A1A7X1V8-F1
#
_entry.id   AF-A0A1A7X1V8-F1
#
_cell.length_a   1.000
_cell.length_b   1.000
_cell.length_c   1.000
_cell.angle_alpha   90.00
_cell.angle_beta   90.00
_cell.angle_gamma   90.00
#
_symmetry.space_group_name_H-M   'P 1'
#
loop_
_entity.id
_entity.type
_entity.pdbx_description
1 polymer ?
#
loop_
_entity_poly.entity_id
_entity_poly.type
_entity_poly.pdbx_seq_one_letter_code
_entity_poly.pdbx_strand_id
1 'polypeptide(L)'
;MASAASVFHRVRAGSKIGAQYDQEGNVIQVETREDEEQTVKLSEILELLLAAGYFRARIKGLSPFDKVVGGMTWCITTCNFDIDVDLLFQENSTIGQKISLTEKIVSVLPKMKCPHRLEPHQIQGLDFIHIFPVIQWLVKRAIETREEMGDYVRSYSVSQFQKTHSLPEDEEFFQRKDKAVRAVLDVQDVYKPQRRYRRQRDAEQLQDEESRVHSTLLEYGRRYGFSKQSKQDKTDDGKASLSGSQVVPPGMAEVLEEDNLQAAEEMRIKTLMTNMAAMAIEEGKLTASAVGHIVGLQSEEIKQIASEYAEKQSELSLEERSERYGPLQQHRRTVASLNKQLQQKTKQLEECRAKHDEVKMGCEEAKRKLMESTEQSEKLQRELNSLEETEQQVDTGLMDKLRSLVTMNENLKQQEQEFRTHCREEMSRLQQNIEELKSASGQDTQDERERSQLIEEQHNSDREKLQKIRLLMARRNREIAILQRKIDEVPSRAELTQYQKRFIELYSQVSATHKETKQFFTLYNTLDDKKVYLEKEVTLLNSIHDNFQQAMSSAAAKEQFLRQMEQIVEGIKQSRIKIEKKKQENKMRRDQLNDEYLELLDKQRLYFKTVKDFKEECRRNEMLLSKLRAKGAS
;
A
#
# COMPACT_ATOMS: atom_id res chain seq x y z
N MET A 1 -73.09 -16.38 -56.26
CA MET A 1 -72.56 -15.58 -55.13
C MET A 1 -71.89 -16.55 -54.18
N ALA A 2 -70.62 -16.32 -53.80
CA ALA A 2 -69.83 -17.27 -53.02
C ALA A 2 -69.84 -16.93 -51.53
N SER A 3 -70.11 -17.92 -50.69
CA SER A 3 -70.00 -17.83 -49.22
C SER A 3 -68.63 -18.34 -48.76
N ALA A 4 -67.81 -17.46 -48.20
CA ALA A 4 -66.52 -17.82 -47.63
C ALA A 4 -66.69 -18.46 -46.23
N ALA A 5 -66.33 -19.73 -46.09
CA ALA A 5 -66.33 -20.43 -44.81
C ALA A 5 -65.00 -20.23 -44.07
N SER A 6 -65.06 -19.84 -42.80
CA SER A 6 -63.89 -19.65 -41.94
C SER A 6 -63.30 -20.99 -41.49
N VAL A 7 -62.00 -21.18 -41.69
CA VAL A 7 -61.28 -22.42 -41.30
C VAL A 7 -60.33 -22.13 -40.13
N PHE A 8 -60.83 -22.25 -38.91
CA PHE A 8 -60.01 -22.33 -37.70
C PHE A 8 -60.05 -23.76 -37.14
N HIS A 9 -58.98 -24.54 -37.38
CA HIS A 9 -58.84 -25.87 -36.80
C HIS A 9 -58.34 -25.80 -35.35
N ARG A 10 -59.21 -26.15 -34.39
CA ARG A 10 -58.79 -26.45 -33.01
C ARG A 10 -58.10 -27.82 -32.96
N VAL A 11 -56.78 -27.85 -32.86
CA VAL A 11 -56.05 -29.08 -32.55
C VAL A 11 -56.15 -29.36 -31.04
N ARG A 12 -56.82 -30.44 -30.65
CA ARG A 12 -56.69 -31.03 -29.31
C ARG A 12 -55.34 -31.74 -29.22
N ALA A 13 -54.56 -31.42 -28.19
CA ALA A 13 -53.42 -32.25 -27.83
C ALA A 13 -53.92 -33.66 -27.43
N GLY A 14 -53.28 -34.71 -27.97
CA GLY A 14 -53.52 -36.11 -27.55
C GLY A 14 -54.00 -37.11 -28.61
N SER A 15 -54.19 -36.72 -29.87
CA SER A 15 -54.44 -37.70 -30.95
C SER A 15 -53.17 -37.91 -31.78
N LYS A 16 -52.69 -39.15 -31.88
CA LYS A 16 -51.68 -39.51 -32.90
C LYS A 16 -52.30 -39.30 -34.28
N ILE A 17 -51.56 -38.67 -35.18
CA ILE A 17 -51.94 -38.58 -36.60
C ILE A 17 -51.88 -40.00 -37.17
N GLY A 18 -52.93 -40.40 -37.90
CA GLY A 18 -53.00 -41.74 -38.48
C GLY A 18 -51.91 -41.93 -39.53
N ALA A 19 -51.28 -43.11 -39.53
CA ALA A 19 -50.33 -43.49 -40.57
C ALA A 19 -51.04 -43.46 -41.94
N GLN A 20 -50.46 -42.76 -42.90
CA GLN A 20 -50.85 -42.87 -44.30
C GLN A 20 -50.13 -44.09 -44.90
N TYR A 21 -50.87 -44.86 -45.68
CA TYR A 21 -50.38 -46.06 -46.36
C TYR A 21 -50.43 -45.82 -47.86
N ASP A 22 -49.47 -46.38 -48.60
CA ASP A 22 -49.51 -46.43 -50.06
C ASP A 22 -50.52 -47.50 -50.56
N GLN A 23 -50.64 -47.63 -51.88
CA GLN A 23 -51.56 -48.61 -52.50
C GLN A 23 -51.13 -50.08 -52.30
N GLU A 24 -49.95 -50.32 -51.72
CA GLU A 24 -49.38 -51.65 -51.46
C GLU A 24 -49.33 -51.98 -49.96
N GLY A 25 -49.83 -51.07 -49.10
CA GLY A 25 -50.04 -51.31 -47.67
C GLY A 25 -48.83 -51.01 -46.78
N ASN A 26 -47.81 -50.32 -47.27
CA ASN A 26 -46.66 -49.91 -46.46
C ASN A 26 -46.92 -48.56 -45.78
N VAL A 27 -46.40 -48.40 -44.55
CA VAL A 27 -46.46 -47.12 -43.82
C VAL A 27 -45.54 -46.12 -44.49
N ILE A 28 -46.10 -45.01 -44.98
CA ILE A 28 -45.32 -43.90 -45.53
C ILE A 28 -44.57 -43.24 -44.36
N GLN A 29 -43.28 -43.55 -44.22
CA GLN A 29 -42.39 -42.76 -43.38
C GLN A 29 -42.18 -41.41 -44.05
N VAL A 30 -42.69 -40.35 -43.42
CA VAL A 30 -42.35 -38.98 -43.82
C VAL A 30 -40.91 -38.74 -43.40
N GLU A 31 -39.99 -38.89 -44.35
CA GLU A 31 -38.59 -38.45 -44.18
C GLU A 31 -38.58 -36.95 -43.90
N THR A 32 -38.43 -36.58 -42.63
CA THR A 32 -37.94 -35.26 -42.26
C THR A 32 -36.49 -35.19 -42.71
N ARG A 33 -36.22 -34.43 -43.77
CA ARG A 33 -34.87 -33.99 -44.11
C ARG A 33 -34.29 -33.23 -42.91
N GLU A 34 -33.40 -33.88 -42.18
CA GLU A 34 -32.48 -33.19 -41.28
C GLU A 34 -31.40 -32.57 -42.18
N ASP A 35 -31.42 -31.24 -42.35
CA ASP A 35 -30.43 -30.57 -43.18
C ASP A 35 -29.02 -30.76 -42.59
N GLU A 36 -28.15 -31.46 -43.32
CA GLU A 36 -26.78 -31.78 -42.86
C GLU A 36 -26.00 -30.51 -42.48
N GLU A 37 -26.24 -29.40 -43.19
CA GLU A 37 -25.68 -28.07 -42.93
C GLU A 37 -26.01 -27.53 -41.53
N GLN A 38 -27.24 -27.76 -41.03
CA GLN A 38 -27.64 -27.34 -39.68
C GLN A 38 -26.88 -28.13 -38.61
N THR A 39 -26.60 -29.41 -38.86
CA THR A 39 -25.82 -30.26 -37.94
C THR A 39 -24.35 -29.86 -37.91
N VAL A 40 -23.76 -29.52 -39.06
CA VAL A 40 -22.41 -28.93 -39.11
C VAL A 40 -22.37 -27.61 -38.35
N LYS A 41 -23.32 -26.69 -38.58
CA LYS A 41 -23.38 -25.41 -37.84
C LYS A 41 -23.60 -25.58 -36.35
N LEU A 42 -24.36 -26.58 -35.91
CA LEU A 42 -24.45 -26.92 -34.48
C LEU A 42 -23.08 -27.33 -33.92
N SER A 43 -22.28 -28.14 -34.62
CA SER A 43 -20.94 -28.50 -34.14
C SER A 43 -20.01 -27.29 -34.02
N GLU A 44 -19.98 -26.39 -35.02
CA GLU A 44 -19.21 -25.14 -34.97
C GLU A 44 -19.63 -24.24 -33.80
N ILE A 45 -20.95 -24.11 -33.54
CA ILE A 45 -21.49 -23.37 -32.38
C ILE A 45 -20.97 -23.95 -31.06
N LEU A 46 -21.00 -25.27 -30.91
CA LEU A 46 -20.57 -25.95 -29.69
C LEU A 46 -19.06 -25.82 -29.47
N GLU A 47 -18.26 -25.86 -30.54
CA GLU A 47 -16.80 -25.64 -30.47
C GLU A 47 -16.45 -24.20 -30.08
N LEU A 48 -17.12 -23.19 -30.66
CA LEU A 48 -16.94 -21.79 -30.26
C LEU A 48 -17.30 -21.54 -28.80
N LEU A 49 -18.42 -22.11 -28.33
CA LEU A 49 -18.83 -22.02 -26.92
C LEU A 49 -17.83 -22.73 -25.99
N LEU A 50 -17.28 -23.88 -26.39
CA LEU A 50 -16.26 -24.58 -25.62
C LEU A 50 -14.94 -23.80 -25.55
N ALA A 51 -14.50 -23.19 -26.66
CA ALA A 51 -13.33 -22.33 -26.69
C ALA A 51 -13.48 -21.08 -25.80
N ALA A 52 -14.70 -20.54 -25.69
CA ALA A 52 -15.01 -19.43 -24.78
C ALA A 52 -14.96 -19.83 -23.27
N GLY A 53 -15.10 -21.13 -22.97
CA GLY A 53 -15.13 -21.68 -21.61
C GLY A 53 -16.49 -22.22 -21.15
N TYR A 54 -17.49 -22.34 -22.04
CA TYR A 54 -18.80 -22.90 -21.71
C TYR A 54 -18.82 -24.44 -21.81
N PHE A 55 -18.27 -25.12 -20.79
CA PHE A 55 -18.11 -26.58 -20.78
C PHE A 55 -19.42 -27.38 -20.84
N ARG A 56 -20.57 -26.78 -20.50
CA ARG A 56 -21.90 -27.42 -20.56
C ARG A 56 -22.30 -27.86 -21.98
N ALA A 57 -21.77 -27.24 -23.03
CA ALA A 57 -21.94 -27.68 -24.42
C ALA A 57 -21.52 -29.16 -24.66
N ARG A 58 -20.54 -29.67 -23.92
CA ARG A 58 -19.99 -31.04 -24.07
C ARG A 58 -20.86 -32.14 -23.46
N ILE A 59 -21.87 -31.80 -22.65
CA ILE A 59 -22.69 -32.79 -21.94
C ILE A 59 -23.55 -33.58 -22.93
N LYS A 60 -23.39 -34.91 -22.98
CA LYS A 60 -24.08 -35.79 -23.96
C LYS A 60 -25.59 -35.96 -23.70
N GLY A 61 -26.08 -35.60 -22.51
CA GLY A 61 -27.50 -35.72 -22.14
C GLY A 61 -28.33 -34.43 -22.25
N LEU A 62 -27.75 -33.32 -22.70
CA LEU A 62 -28.45 -32.03 -22.82
C LEU A 62 -28.96 -31.80 -24.26
N SER A 63 -30.18 -31.27 -24.43
CA SER A 63 -30.73 -31.03 -25.78
C SER A 63 -29.94 -29.97 -26.56
N PRO A 64 -29.92 -30.00 -27.91
CA PRO A 64 -29.28 -28.96 -28.72
C PRO A 64 -29.77 -27.55 -28.37
N PHE A 65 -31.08 -27.38 -28.20
CA PHE A 65 -31.69 -26.12 -27.73
C PHE A 65 -31.05 -25.65 -26.41
N ASP A 66 -31.00 -26.54 -25.42
CA ASP A 66 -30.56 -26.20 -24.06
C ASP A 66 -29.05 -25.88 -24.02
N LYS A 67 -28.24 -26.52 -24.87
CA LYS A 67 -26.81 -26.18 -25.05
C LYS A 67 -26.60 -24.80 -25.66
N VAL A 68 -27.34 -24.51 -26.74
CA VAL A 68 -27.19 -23.28 -27.53
C VAL A 68 -27.75 -22.08 -26.78
N VAL A 69 -28.98 -22.19 -26.25
CA VAL A 69 -29.63 -21.14 -25.45
C VAL A 69 -28.90 -20.93 -24.12
N GLY A 70 -28.47 -22.00 -23.44
CA GLY A 70 -27.65 -21.90 -22.24
C GLY A 70 -26.30 -21.23 -22.50
N GLY A 71 -25.69 -21.46 -23.67
CA GLY A 71 -24.48 -20.77 -24.12
C GLY A 71 -24.71 -19.29 -24.40
N MET A 72 -25.79 -18.94 -25.11
CA MET A 72 -26.17 -17.53 -25.36
C MET A 72 -26.42 -16.77 -24.06
N THR A 73 -27.17 -17.36 -23.12
CA THR A 73 -27.38 -16.80 -21.78
C THR A 73 -26.06 -16.58 -21.06
N TRP A 74 -25.17 -17.58 -21.05
CA TRP A 74 -23.87 -17.48 -20.39
C TRP A 74 -23.00 -16.36 -20.98
N CYS A 75 -22.93 -16.23 -22.31
CA CYS A 75 -22.21 -15.11 -22.96
C CYS A 75 -22.79 -13.76 -22.52
N ILE A 76 -24.12 -13.59 -22.55
CA ILE A 76 -24.79 -12.35 -22.14
C ILE A 76 -24.45 -11.99 -20.68
N THR A 77 -24.51 -12.97 -19.77
CA THR A 77 -24.14 -12.74 -18.35
C THR A 77 -22.65 -12.42 -18.17
N THR A 78 -21.78 -12.98 -19.01
CA THR A 78 -20.32 -12.75 -18.94
C THR A 78 -19.94 -11.35 -19.43
N CYS A 79 -20.70 -10.79 -20.38
CA CYS A 79 -20.49 -9.43 -20.89
C CYS A 79 -20.81 -8.31 -19.89
N ASN A 80 -21.31 -8.62 -18.68
CA ASN A 80 -21.58 -7.68 -17.58
C ASN A 80 -22.34 -6.40 -17.98
N PHE A 81 -23.25 -6.52 -18.96
CA PHE A 81 -24.14 -5.43 -19.33
C PHE A 81 -25.28 -5.33 -18.31
N ASP A 82 -25.57 -4.11 -17.86
CA ASP A 82 -26.68 -3.83 -16.94
C ASP A 82 -28.02 -4.08 -17.65
N ILE A 83 -28.53 -5.31 -17.49
CA ILE A 83 -29.69 -5.84 -18.17
C ILE A 83 -30.72 -6.22 -17.12
N ASP A 84 -31.77 -5.40 -17.08
CA ASP A 84 -32.97 -5.51 -16.22
C ASP A 84 -33.86 -6.73 -16.58
N VAL A 85 -33.25 -7.86 -16.96
CA VAL A 85 -33.89 -9.09 -17.43
C VAL A 85 -33.20 -10.30 -16.82
N ASP A 86 -33.87 -10.91 -15.85
CA ASP A 86 -33.39 -12.12 -15.19
C ASP A 86 -33.40 -13.32 -16.16
N LEU A 87 -32.20 -13.75 -16.58
CA LEU A 87 -31.94 -14.85 -17.51
C LEU A 87 -31.68 -16.16 -16.74
N LEU A 88 -32.59 -16.52 -15.83
CA LEU A 88 -32.58 -17.80 -15.13
C LEU A 88 -32.81 -18.96 -16.12
N PHE A 89 -31.71 -19.57 -16.57
CA PHE A 89 -31.75 -20.82 -17.32
C PHE A 89 -32.02 -22.01 -16.38
N GLN A 90 -33.11 -22.73 -16.63
CA GLN A 90 -33.47 -23.98 -15.93
C GLN A 90 -33.46 -25.15 -16.92
N GLU A 91 -32.67 -26.18 -16.61
CA GLU A 91 -32.63 -27.42 -17.39
C GLU A 91 -34.00 -28.11 -17.38
N ASN A 92 -34.44 -28.65 -18.54
CA ASN A 92 -35.78 -29.22 -18.74
C ASN A 92 -36.95 -28.23 -18.54
N SER A 93 -36.73 -26.93 -18.79
CA SER A 93 -37.79 -25.91 -18.81
C SER A 93 -38.99 -26.31 -19.68
N THR A 94 -40.21 -26.00 -19.21
CA THR A 94 -41.44 -26.18 -19.99
C THR A 94 -41.43 -25.35 -21.26
N ILE A 95 -42.19 -25.76 -22.29
CA ILE A 95 -42.21 -25.07 -23.60
C ILE A 95 -42.52 -23.57 -23.48
N GLY A 96 -43.41 -23.16 -22.57
CA GLY A 96 -43.72 -21.75 -22.30
C GLY A 96 -42.56 -20.98 -21.64
N GLN A 97 -41.79 -21.62 -20.77
CA GLN A 97 -40.57 -21.03 -20.21
C GLN A 97 -39.47 -20.92 -21.28
N LYS A 98 -39.33 -21.92 -22.17
CA LYS A 98 -38.40 -21.87 -23.31
C LYS A 98 -38.75 -20.74 -24.29
N ILE A 99 -40.03 -20.54 -24.60
CA ILE A 99 -40.52 -19.40 -25.41
C ILE A 99 -40.14 -18.08 -24.73
N SER A 100 -40.51 -17.89 -23.46
CA SER A 100 -40.27 -16.63 -22.74
C SER A 100 -38.77 -16.31 -22.56
N LEU A 101 -37.92 -17.31 -22.31
CA LEU A 101 -36.47 -17.13 -22.25
C LEU A 101 -35.89 -16.70 -23.61
N THR A 102 -36.35 -17.31 -24.69
CA THR A 102 -35.95 -16.96 -26.05
C THR A 102 -36.36 -15.53 -26.44
N GLU A 103 -37.59 -15.12 -26.14
CA GLU A 103 -38.06 -13.74 -26.33
C GLU A 103 -37.24 -12.72 -25.53
N LYS A 104 -36.92 -13.05 -24.26
CA LYS A 104 -36.01 -12.25 -23.43
C LYS A 104 -34.64 -12.09 -24.10
N ILE A 105 -34.00 -13.17 -24.55
CA ILE A 105 -32.69 -13.13 -25.22
C ILE A 105 -32.74 -12.24 -26.46
N VAL A 106 -33.75 -12.42 -27.32
CA VAL A 106 -33.95 -11.58 -28.51
C VAL A 106 -34.16 -10.11 -28.15
N SER A 107 -34.84 -9.79 -27.04
CA SER A 107 -34.99 -8.40 -26.57
C SER A 107 -33.69 -7.75 -26.07
N VAL A 108 -32.69 -8.56 -25.70
CA VAL A 108 -31.41 -8.11 -25.12
C VAL A 108 -30.36 -7.84 -26.21
N LEU A 109 -30.33 -8.64 -27.28
CA LEU A 109 -29.36 -8.49 -28.38
C LEU A 109 -29.30 -7.06 -28.99
N PRO A 110 -30.42 -6.36 -29.24
CA PRO A 110 -30.39 -4.95 -29.69
C PRO A 110 -29.81 -4.00 -28.66
N LYS A 111 -30.03 -4.22 -27.35
CA LYS A 111 -29.48 -3.38 -26.27
C LYS A 111 -27.96 -3.49 -26.19
N MET A 112 -27.43 -4.68 -26.44
CA MET A 112 -25.98 -4.93 -26.55
C MET A 112 -25.37 -4.45 -27.88
N LYS A 113 -26.17 -3.87 -28.79
CA LYS A 113 -25.76 -3.45 -30.15
C LYS A 113 -25.24 -4.61 -31.02
N CYS A 114 -25.86 -5.79 -30.93
CA CYS A 114 -25.57 -6.88 -31.86
C CYS A 114 -25.98 -6.47 -33.30
N PRO A 115 -25.11 -6.63 -34.31
CA PRO A 115 -25.42 -6.27 -35.70
C PRO A 115 -26.35 -7.28 -36.41
N HIS A 116 -26.44 -8.51 -35.89
CA HIS A 116 -27.25 -9.58 -36.46
C HIS A 116 -28.65 -9.60 -35.82
N ARG A 117 -29.69 -9.70 -36.65
CA ARG A 117 -31.08 -9.85 -36.20
C ARG A 117 -31.42 -11.33 -36.08
N LEU A 118 -32.16 -11.68 -35.04
CA LEU A 118 -32.57 -13.04 -34.72
C LEU A 118 -33.98 -12.99 -34.13
N GLU A 119 -34.89 -13.82 -34.65
CA GLU A 119 -36.27 -13.86 -34.20
C GLU A 119 -36.53 -15.04 -33.23
N PRO A 120 -37.52 -14.94 -32.32
CA PRO A 120 -37.74 -15.98 -31.32
C PRO A 120 -38.09 -17.35 -31.92
N HIS A 121 -38.69 -17.37 -33.12
CA HIS A 121 -39.03 -18.61 -33.80
C HIS A 121 -37.78 -19.33 -34.35
N GLN A 122 -36.69 -18.62 -34.68
CA GLN A 122 -35.46 -19.21 -35.24
C GLN A 122 -34.70 -20.02 -34.18
N ILE A 123 -34.62 -19.48 -32.96
CA ILE A 123 -34.02 -20.17 -31.80
C ILE A 123 -34.86 -21.40 -31.40
N GLN A 124 -36.19 -21.31 -31.44
CA GLN A 124 -37.09 -22.44 -31.14
C GLN A 124 -37.09 -23.50 -32.24
N GLY A 125 -37.00 -23.07 -33.51
CA GLY A 125 -36.93 -23.93 -34.68
C GLY A 125 -35.55 -24.55 -34.94
N LEU A 126 -34.57 -24.32 -34.05
CA LEU A 126 -33.19 -24.84 -34.17
C LEU A 126 -32.47 -24.42 -35.46
N ASP A 127 -32.69 -23.18 -35.91
CA ASP A 127 -32.06 -22.61 -37.11
C ASP A 127 -30.63 -22.13 -36.81
N PHE A 128 -29.71 -23.10 -36.69
CA PHE A 128 -28.31 -22.88 -36.35
C PHE A 128 -27.57 -22.02 -37.38
N ILE A 129 -27.98 -22.00 -38.64
CA ILE A 129 -27.43 -21.11 -39.67
C ILE A 129 -27.57 -19.63 -39.27
N HIS A 130 -28.75 -19.21 -38.80
CA HIS A 130 -29.00 -17.82 -38.37
C HIS A 130 -28.54 -17.54 -36.94
N ILE A 131 -28.47 -18.56 -36.08
CA ILE A 131 -27.96 -18.42 -34.71
C ILE A 131 -26.43 -18.30 -34.68
N PHE A 132 -25.70 -18.96 -35.60
CA PHE A 132 -24.24 -19.01 -35.60
C PHE A 132 -23.56 -17.63 -35.60
N PRO A 133 -23.90 -16.65 -36.48
CA PRO A 133 -23.30 -15.31 -36.45
C PRO A 133 -23.53 -14.56 -35.13
N VAL A 134 -24.70 -14.76 -34.51
CA VAL A 134 -25.04 -14.15 -33.21
C VAL A 134 -24.17 -14.74 -32.10
N ILE A 135 -23.96 -16.05 -32.10
CA ILE A 135 -23.08 -16.72 -31.12
C ILE A 135 -21.62 -16.35 -31.35
N GLN A 136 -21.15 -16.30 -32.60
CA GLN A 136 -19.78 -15.86 -32.92
C GLN A 136 -19.52 -14.44 -32.39
N TRP A 137 -20.47 -13.53 -32.57
CA TRP A 137 -20.40 -12.17 -32.03
C TRP A 137 -20.45 -12.13 -30.49
N LEU A 138 -21.36 -12.90 -29.87
CA LEU A 138 -21.49 -13.00 -28.41
C LEU A 138 -20.23 -13.59 -27.76
N VAL A 139 -19.66 -14.64 -28.34
CA VAL A 139 -18.41 -15.27 -27.87
C VAL A 139 -17.25 -14.29 -27.97
N LYS A 140 -17.08 -13.61 -29.11
CA LYS A 140 -16.06 -12.59 -29.28
C LYS A 140 -16.18 -11.50 -28.20
N ARG A 141 -17.39 -10.95 -28.01
CA ARG A 141 -17.65 -9.92 -26.99
C ARG A 141 -17.38 -10.43 -25.57
N ALA A 142 -17.78 -11.66 -25.25
CA ALA A 142 -17.57 -12.24 -23.92
C ALA A 142 -16.08 -12.47 -23.61
N ILE A 143 -15.25 -12.76 -24.62
CA ILE A 143 -13.79 -12.84 -24.48
C ILE A 143 -13.19 -11.45 -24.27
N GLU A 144 -13.56 -10.45 -25.09
CA GLU A 144 -13.11 -9.06 -24.95
C GLU A 144 -13.41 -8.50 -23.53
N THR A 145 -14.66 -8.62 -23.06
CA THR A 145 -15.05 -8.14 -21.72
C THR A 145 -14.39 -8.94 -20.58
N ARG A 146 -14.05 -10.21 -20.80
CA ARG A 146 -13.31 -11.03 -19.83
C ARG A 146 -11.83 -10.65 -19.76
N GLU A 147 -11.23 -10.19 -20.85
CA GLU A 147 -9.89 -9.63 -20.88
C GLU A 147 -9.85 -8.28 -20.16
N GLU A 148 -10.76 -7.36 -20.51
CA GLU A 148 -10.88 -6.03 -19.88
C GLU A 148 -11.16 -6.09 -18.37
N MET A 149 -12.07 -6.97 -17.94
CA MET A 149 -12.52 -7.04 -16.54
C MET A 149 -11.81 -8.14 -15.72
N GLY A 150 -10.97 -8.97 -16.34
CA GLY A 150 -10.33 -10.13 -15.72
C GLY A 150 -9.44 -9.75 -14.52
N ASP A 151 -8.64 -8.70 -14.66
CA ASP A 151 -7.78 -8.21 -13.58
C ASP A 151 -8.54 -7.49 -12.46
N TYR A 152 -9.67 -6.84 -12.79
CA TYR A 152 -10.57 -6.28 -11.78
C TYR A 152 -11.23 -7.39 -10.96
N VAL A 153 -11.77 -8.44 -11.60
CA VAL A 153 -12.37 -9.59 -10.90
C VAL A 153 -11.30 -10.33 -10.09
N ARG A 154 -10.09 -10.54 -10.63
CA ARG A 154 -8.98 -11.16 -9.91
C ARG A 154 -8.59 -10.37 -8.66
N SER A 155 -8.35 -9.06 -8.79
CA SER A 155 -7.98 -8.21 -7.65
C SER A 155 -9.09 -8.09 -6.61
N TYR A 156 -10.36 -8.03 -7.05
CA TYR A 156 -11.51 -8.11 -6.15
C TYR A 156 -11.58 -9.45 -5.40
N SER A 157 -11.39 -10.59 -6.09
CA SER A 157 -11.38 -11.91 -5.47
C SER A 157 -10.24 -12.06 -4.45
N VAL A 158 -9.03 -11.59 -4.78
CA VAL A 158 -7.89 -11.55 -3.84
C VAL A 158 -8.22 -10.67 -2.64
N SER A 159 -8.80 -9.48 -2.85
CA SER A 159 -9.22 -8.59 -1.75
C SER A 159 -10.29 -9.20 -0.85
N GLN A 160 -11.24 -9.97 -1.40
CA GLN A 160 -12.25 -10.66 -0.58
C GLN A 160 -11.67 -11.86 0.17
N PHE A 161 -10.73 -12.59 -0.43
CA PHE A 161 -10.00 -13.67 0.24
C PHE A 161 -9.17 -13.16 1.41
N GLN A 162 -8.35 -12.13 1.19
CA GLN A 162 -7.47 -11.50 2.17
C GLN A 162 -8.18 -10.88 3.38
N LYS A 163 -9.50 -10.65 3.33
CA LYS A 163 -10.29 -10.20 4.49
C LYS A 163 -10.54 -11.31 5.52
N THR A 164 -10.50 -12.58 5.10
CA THR A 164 -10.92 -13.72 5.91
C THR A 164 -9.80 -14.74 6.08
N HIS A 165 -8.85 -14.80 5.15
CA HIS A 165 -7.73 -15.74 5.14
C HIS A 165 -6.42 -15.05 4.72
N SER A 166 -5.39 -15.16 5.56
CA SER A 166 -4.00 -14.86 5.22
C SER A 166 -3.33 -16.08 4.57
N LEU A 167 -2.44 -15.86 3.59
CA LEU A 167 -1.52 -16.91 3.16
C LEU A 167 -0.30 -16.95 4.12
N PRO A 168 0.36 -18.11 4.30
CA PRO A 168 1.61 -18.18 5.08
C PRO A 168 2.69 -17.22 4.53
N GLU A 169 2.74 -17.03 3.21
CA GLU A 169 3.62 -16.07 2.54
C GLU A 169 3.31 -14.62 2.90
N ASP A 170 2.03 -14.27 3.11
CA ASP A 170 1.62 -12.93 3.56
C ASP A 170 2.11 -12.68 4.99
N GLU A 171 2.00 -13.65 5.90
CA GLU A 171 2.46 -13.52 7.29
C GLU A 171 3.98 -13.37 7.38
N GLU A 172 4.74 -14.13 6.58
CA GLU A 172 6.17 -13.91 6.44
C GLU A 172 6.49 -12.52 5.87
N PHE A 173 5.72 -12.05 4.89
CA PHE A 173 5.89 -10.71 4.32
C PHE A 173 5.63 -9.61 5.37
N PHE A 174 4.57 -9.71 6.18
CA PHE A 174 4.30 -8.76 7.27
C PHE A 174 5.44 -8.75 8.31
N GLN A 175 5.97 -9.92 8.71
CA GLN A 175 7.12 -10.00 9.63
C GLN A 175 8.41 -9.41 9.04
N ARG A 176 8.65 -9.58 7.73
CA ARG A 176 9.78 -8.96 7.02
C ARG A 176 9.59 -7.45 6.87
N LYS A 177 8.36 -6.99 6.62
CA LYS A 177 8.00 -5.57 6.41
C LYS A 177 8.37 -4.73 7.63
N ASP A 178 8.05 -5.16 8.84
CA ASP A 178 8.40 -4.41 10.06
C ASP A 178 9.92 -4.28 10.29
N LYS A 179 10.69 -5.29 9.89
CA LYS A 179 12.16 -5.26 9.92
C LYS A 179 12.71 -4.32 8.85
N ALA A 180 12.15 -4.37 7.63
CA ALA A 180 12.53 -3.49 6.54
C ALA A 180 12.21 -2.02 6.82
N VAL A 181 11.04 -1.72 7.41
CA VAL A 181 10.65 -0.36 7.80
C VAL A 181 11.60 0.20 8.87
N ARG A 182 11.97 -0.61 9.88
CA ARG A 182 12.99 -0.19 10.86
C ARG A 182 14.34 0.08 10.20
N ALA A 183 14.84 -0.83 9.37
CA ALA A 183 16.10 -0.61 8.65
C ALA A 183 16.09 0.65 7.78
N VAL A 184 14.96 0.98 7.13
CA VAL A 184 14.82 2.24 6.36
C VAL A 184 14.81 3.47 7.28
N LEU A 185 14.16 3.42 8.45
CA LEU A 185 14.17 4.51 9.43
C LEU A 185 15.55 4.69 10.06
N ASP A 186 16.25 3.60 10.41
CA ASP A 186 17.61 3.63 10.96
C ASP A 186 18.60 4.23 9.95
N VAL A 187 18.50 3.85 8.67
CA VAL A 187 19.26 4.47 7.57
C VAL A 187 18.88 5.94 7.40
N GLN A 188 17.59 6.29 7.42
CA GLN A 188 17.15 7.68 7.32
C GLN A 188 17.71 8.54 8.45
N ASP A 189 17.80 7.99 9.67
CA ASP A 189 18.33 8.68 10.84
C ASP A 189 19.85 8.85 10.80
N VAL A 190 20.60 7.84 10.35
CA VAL A 190 22.05 7.92 10.13
C VAL A 190 22.41 8.94 9.03
N TYR A 191 21.59 9.06 7.99
CA TYR A 191 21.82 10.00 6.88
C TYR A 191 21.04 11.32 7.01
N LYS A 192 20.53 11.68 8.20
CA LYS A 192 19.89 12.98 8.46
C LYS A 192 20.84 14.15 8.10
N PRO A 193 20.45 15.10 7.24
CA PRO A 193 21.28 16.25 6.89
C PRO A 193 21.57 17.14 8.10
N GLN A 194 22.83 17.15 8.56
CA GLN A 194 23.29 18.04 9.63
C GLN A 194 23.81 19.35 9.03
N ARG A 195 23.33 20.48 9.52
CA ARG A 195 23.72 21.83 9.07
C ARG A 195 24.99 22.26 9.81
N ARG A 196 26.11 22.39 9.08
CA ARG A 196 27.45 22.73 9.61
C ARG A 196 27.76 24.23 9.64
N TYR A 197 27.14 25.02 8.75
CA TYR A 197 27.32 26.47 8.68
C TYR A 197 25.97 27.18 8.71
N ARG A 198 25.94 28.41 9.22
CA ARG A 198 24.70 29.22 9.31
C ARG A 198 24.99 30.64 8.84
N ARG A 199 24.08 31.21 8.05
CA ARG A 199 24.15 32.62 7.64
C ARG A 199 24.03 33.52 8.87
N GLN A 200 24.87 34.56 8.95
CA GLN A 200 24.64 35.67 9.86
C GLN A 200 23.32 36.36 9.47
N ARG A 201 22.60 36.91 10.46
CA ARG A 201 21.26 37.48 10.22
C ARG A 201 21.30 38.73 9.33
N ASP A 202 22.44 39.42 9.33
CA ASP A 202 22.62 40.70 8.63
C ASP A 202 23.16 40.53 7.19
N ALA A 203 23.39 39.29 6.75
CA ALA A 203 23.83 38.96 5.38
C ALA A 203 22.67 38.95 4.35
N GLU A 204 21.66 39.81 4.55
CA GLU A 204 20.52 39.98 3.65
C GLU A 204 20.88 40.87 2.45
N GLN A 205 21.63 40.32 1.48
CA GLN A 205 21.52 40.56 0.02
C GLN A 205 22.70 39.95 -0.76
N LEU A 206 22.71 38.62 -0.89
CA LEU A 206 23.39 38.00 -2.04
C LEU A 206 22.43 38.10 -3.24
N GLN A 207 22.72 39.05 -4.15
CA GLN A 207 21.87 39.35 -5.32
C GLN A 207 21.88 38.24 -6.39
N ASP A 208 22.82 37.31 -6.31
CA ASP A 208 23.13 36.32 -7.34
C ASP A 208 22.68 34.90 -6.93
N GLU A 209 22.02 34.18 -7.85
CA GLU A 209 21.40 32.88 -7.57
C GLU A 209 22.44 31.80 -7.31
N GLU A 210 23.54 31.80 -8.05
CA GLU A 210 24.64 30.84 -7.87
C GLU A 210 25.26 30.97 -6.47
N SER A 211 25.42 32.21 -5.99
CA SER A 211 25.90 32.50 -4.63
C SER A 211 24.93 32.01 -3.54
N ARG A 212 23.62 32.02 -3.81
CA ARG A 212 22.59 31.46 -2.89
C ARG A 212 22.62 29.92 -2.86
N VAL A 213 22.86 29.28 -4.00
CA VAL A 213 23.04 27.81 -4.09
C VAL A 213 24.32 27.38 -3.38
N HIS A 214 25.45 28.01 -3.68
CA HIS A 214 26.74 27.72 -3.05
C HIS A 214 26.71 27.88 -1.53
N SER A 215 26.12 28.96 -1.02
CA SER A 215 25.94 29.15 0.44
C SER A 215 25.05 28.06 1.05
N THR A 216 23.94 27.68 0.40
CA THR A 216 23.03 26.62 0.91
C THR A 216 23.70 25.23 0.89
N LEU A 217 24.57 24.94 -0.07
CA LEU A 217 25.35 23.69 -0.09
C LEU A 217 26.46 23.69 0.96
N LEU A 218 27.12 24.83 1.18
CA LEU A 218 28.06 25.04 2.28
C LEU A 218 27.39 24.78 3.63
N GLU A 219 26.15 25.25 3.84
CA GLU A 219 25.40 25.00 5.08
C GLU A 219 25.31 23.52 5.46
N TYR A 220 25.31 22.58 4.50
CA TYR A 220 25.31 21.13 4.75
C TYR A 220 26.68 20.46 4.51
N GLY A 221 27.76 21.24 4.48
CA GLY A 221 29.14 20.76 4.35
C GLY A 221 29.52 20.26 2.95
N ARG A 222 28.69 20.49 1.93
CA ARG A 222 29.03 20.14 0.53
C ARG A 222 29.60 21.36 -0.18
N ARG A 223 30.88 21.29 -0.53
CA ARG A 223 31.46 22.21 -1.53
C ARG A 223 30.91 21.81 -2.91
N TYR A 224 30.61 22.79 -3.76
CA TYR A 224 30.23 22.50 -5.14
C TYR A 224 31.46 21.94 -5.86
N GLY A 225 31.42 20.67 -6.22
CA GLY A 225 32.49 20.02 -6.97
C GLY A 225 32.18 20.13 -8.46
N PHE A 226 33.13 20.69 -9.21
CA PHE A 226 33.13 20.89 -10.67
C PHE A 226 32.25 19.87 -11.43
N SER A 227 31.03 20.28 -11.77
CA SER A 227 30.39 19.70 -12.96
C SER A 227 31.17 20.24 -14.14
N LYS A 228 31.79 19.34 -14.92
CA LYS A 228 32.17 19.66 -16.31
C LYS A 228 30.98 20.37 -16.94
N GLN A 229 31.16 21.61 -17.38
CA GLN A 229 30.18 22.20 -18.28
C GLN A 229 30.19 21.34 -19.54
N SER A 230 29.06 20.70 -19.79
CA SER A 230 28.82 20.05 -21.07
C SER A 230 29.08 21.08 -22.15
N LYS A 231 29.91 20.73 -23.14
CA LYS A 231 30.02 21.53 -24.37
C LYS A 231 28.61 21.82 -24.86
N GLN A 232 28.20 23.08 -24.84
CA GLN A 232 27.10 23.51 -25.67
C GLN A 232 27.66 23.63 -27.08
N ASP A 233 27.21 22.75 -27.97
CA ASP A 233 27.38 22.93 -29.41
C ASP A 233 26.82 24.30 -29.79
N LYS A 234 27.71 25.22 -30.14
CA LYS A 234 27.36 26.33 -31.02
C LYS A 234 27.51 25.84 -32.44
N THR A 235 26.39 25.48 -33.06
CA THR A 235 26.30 25.29 -34.50
C THR A 235 26.61 26.62 -35.20
N ASP A 236 27.82 26.66 -35.76
CA ASP A 236 28.18 27.18 -37.08
C ASP A 236 27.38 28.38 -37.64
N ASP A 237 28.07 29.51 -37.79
CA ASP A 237 27.76 30.51 -38.81
C ASP A 237 29.10 31.04 -39.34
N GLY A 238 29.50 30.61 -40.54
CA GLY A 238 30.89 30.71 -41.00
C GLY A 238 31.16 31.79 -42.03
N LYS A 239 32.40 32.33 -42.04
CA LYS A 239 33.27 32.45 -43.24
C LYS A 239 34.62 33.15 -43.00
N ALA A 240 35.66 32.52 -43.57
CA ALA A 240 36.97 33.08 -43.96
C ALA A 240 37.90 33.64 -42.84
N SER A 241 39.24 33.56 -42.93
CA SER A 241 40.11 33.11 -44.04
C SER A 241 41.36 32.38 -43.53
N LEU A 242 42.02 31.62 -44.41
CA LEU A 242 43.23 30.85 -44.14
C LEU A 242 44.50 31.72 -44.19
N SER A 243 45.46 31.52 -43.26
CA SER A 243 46.90 31.62 -43.54
C SER A 243 47.80 31.16 -42.37
N GLY A 244 48.64 30.15 -42.61
CA GLY A 244 50.07 30.25 -42.28
C GLY A 244 50.56 30.04 -40.84
N SER A 245 50.59 28.76 -40.40
CA SER A 245 51.62 28.14 -39.54
C SER A 245 52.55 29.00 -38.68
N GLN A 246 52.38 28.94 -37.35
CA GLN A 246 53.49 28.52 -36.49
C GLN A 246 52.97 27.78 -35.25
N VAL A 247 53.54 26.60 -34.99
CA VAL A 247 53.17 25.74 -33.85
C VAL A 247 53.97 26.18 -32.62
N VAL A 248 53.27 26.73 -31.63
CA VAL A 248 53.69 26.77 -30.22
C VAL A 248 52.50 26.26 -29.39
N PRO A 249 52.68 25.34 -28.42
CA PRO A 249 51.54 24.69 -27.78
C PRO A 249 50.68 25.66 -26.95
N PRO A 250 49.38 25.80 -27.21
CA PRO A 250 48.45 26.47 -26.31
C PRO A 250 48.11 25.50 -25.15
N GLY A 251 49.10 25.24 -24.29
CA GLY A 251 48.98 24.33 -23.15
C GLY A 251 49.39 24.94 -21.80
N MET A 252 49.82 26.20 -21.80
CA MET A 252 50.12 26.96 -20.57
C MET A 252 49.20 28.17 -20.39
N ALA A 253 48.71 28.81 -21.46
CA ALA A 253 47.81 29.96 -21.34
C ALA A 253 46.42 29.57 -20.82
N GLU A 254 45.79 28.55 -21.42
CA GLU A 254 44.47 28.05 -20.94
C GLU A 254 44.57 27.44 -19.54
N VAL A 255 45.66 26.75 -19.20
CA VAL A 255 45.87 26.23 -17.84
C VAL A 255 46.07 27.36 -16.83
N LEU A 256 46.77 28.45 -17.21
CA LEU A 256 46.89 29.64 -16.36
C LEU A 256 45.58 30.44 -16.25
N GLU A 257 44.72 30.45 -17.27
CA GLU A 257 43.39 31.07 -17.16
C GLU A 257 42.42 30.18 -16.37
N GLU A 258 42.43 28.86 -16.55
CA GLU A 258 41.66 27.93 -15.70
C GLU A 258 42.15 27.97 -14.25
N ASP A 259 43.47 28.01 -13.99
CA ASP A 259 44.02 28.15 -12.62
C ASP A 259 43.71 29.53 -12.02
N ASN A 260 43.71 30.61 -12.80
CA ASN A 260 43.31 31.94 -12.33
C ASN A 260 41.80 32.04 -12.07
N LEU A 261 40.96 31.40 -12.88
CA LEU A 261 39.52 31.31 -12.65
C LEU A 261 39.21 30.43 -11.45
N GLN A 262 39.90 29.29 -11.30
CA GLN A 262 39.84 28.45 -10.09
C GLN A 262 40.28 29.22 -8.85
N ALA A 263 41.38 29.99 -8.92
CA ALA A 263 41.83 30.84 -7.81
C ALA A 263 40.84 31.97 -7.52
N ALA A 264 40.22 32.58 -8.53
CA ALA A 264 39.19 33.60 -8.35
C ALA A 264 37.93 33.03 -7.71
N GLU A 265 37.46 31.85 -8.16
CA GLU A 265 36.30 31.16 -7.59
C GLU A 265 36.60 30.63 -6.18
N GLU A 266 37.82 30.13 -5.92
CA GLU A 266 38.27 29.71 -4.59
C GLU A 266 38.40 30.92 -3.66
N MET A 267 38.84 32.08 -4.14
CA MET A 267 38.81 33.35 -3.39
C MET A 267 37.36 33.82 -3.15
N ARG A 268 36.44 33.58 -4.08
CA ARG A 268 34.99 33.84 -3.93
C ARG A 268 34.39 32.93 -2.85
N ILE A 269 34.73 31.64 -2.86
CA ILE A 269 34.34 30.65 -1.86
C ILE A 269 34.98 30.96 -0.51
N LYS A 270 36.25 31.37 -0.45
CA LYS A 270 36.92 31.85 0.77
C LYS A 270 36.21 33.09 1.32
N THR A 271 35.90 34.07 0.48
CA THR A 271 35.12 35.27 0.88
C THR A 271 33.71 34.90 1.37
N LEU A 272 33.04 33.94 0.70
CA LEU A 272 31.76 33.42 1.13
C LEU A 272 31.88 32.66 2.46
N MET A 273 32.98 31.92 2.68
CA MET A 273 33.31 31.25 3.95
C MET A 273 33.64 32.25 5.07
N THR A 274 34.20 33.42 4.77
CA THR A 274 34.40 34.52 5.73
C THR A 274 33.06 35.19 6.10
N ASN A 275 32.15 35.34 5.14
CA ASN A 275 30.80 35.88 5.36
C ASN A 275 29.81 34.83 5.93
N MET A 276 30.20 33.55 5.94
CA MET A 276 29.50 32.48 6.63
C MET A 276 30.08 32.37 8.04
N ALA A 277 29.28 32.56 9.08
CA ALA A 277 29.70 32.15 10.40
C ALA A 277 29.88 30.63 10.40
N ALA A 278 31.14 30.17 10.35
CA ALA A 278 31.49 28.85 10.84
C ALA A 278 30.97 28.76 12.27
N MET A 279 30.37 27.63 12.65
CA MET A 279 30.25 27.31 14.07
C MET A 279 31.61 26.85 14.60
N ALA A 280 32.57 27.77 14.53
CA ALA A 280 33.66 27.84 15.48
C ALA A 280 33.04 28.34 16.79
N ILE A 281 32.58 27.36 17.56
CA ILE A 281 32.82 27.36 18.99
C ILE A 281 34.35 27.56 19.06
N GLU A 282 34.97 28.69 19.42
CA GLU A 282 34.57 30.05 19.88
C GLU A 282 35.50 31.09 19.21
N GLU A 283 35.21 32.40 19.36
CA GLU A 283 36.23 33.46 19.26
C GLU A 283 36.08 34.50 20.38
N GLY A 284 37.17 34.75 21.13
CA GLY A 284 37.07 35.60 22.32
C GLY A 284 38.35 35.98 23.08
N LYS A 285 39.55 35.97 22.47
CA LYS A 285 40.72 36.77 22.95
C LYS A 285 41.94 36.72 22.03
N LEU A 286 42.46 37.91 21.67
CA LEU A 286 43.84 38.11 21.24
C LEU A 286 44.75 37.94 22.47
N THR A 287 45.73 37.03 22.43
CA THR A 287 46.61 36.75 23.57
C THR A 287 47.84 37.65 23.61
N ALA A 288 48.16 38.19 24.80
CA ALA A 288 49.25 39.14 25.04
C ALA A 288 50.69 38.64 24.77
N SER A 289 50.86 37.39 24.32
CA SER A 289 52.18 36.79 24.01
C SER A 289 52.95 37.54 22.92
N ALA A 290 52.24 38.15 21.96
CA ALA A 290 52.85 38.97 20.90
C ALA A 290 53.51 40.26 21.41
N VAL A 291 53.16 40.74 22.62
CA VAL A 291 53.76 41.93 23.24
C VAL A 291 54.97 41.56 24.12
N GLY A 292 55.01 40.33 24.68
CA GLY A 292 56.07 39.87 25.58
C GLY A 292 57.44 39.70 24.90
N HIS A 293 57.48 39.32 23.62
CA HIS A 293 58.74 39.08 22.89
C HIS A 293 59.55 40.35 22.59
N ILE A 294 58.96 41.54 22.70
CA ILE A 294 59.62 42.82 22.36
C ILE A 294 60.36 43.43 23.57
N VAL A 295 60.05 43.02 24.81
CA VAL A 295 60.58 43.64 26.04
C VAL A 295 61.70 42.81 26.70
N GLY A 296 61.89 41.55 26.30
CA GLY A 296 62.88 40.65 26.94
C GLY A 296 64.35 40.97 26.67
N LEU A 297 64.67 41.58 25.52
CA LEU A 297 66.03 41.66 24.96
C LEU A 297 66.96 42.74 25.57
N GLN A 298 66.55 43.46 26.62
CA GLN A 298 67.36 44.52 27.25
C GLN A 298 67.71 44.26 28.73
N SER A 299 67.48 43.05 29.23
CA SER A 299 67.72 42.70 30.65
C SER A 299 69.09 42.05 30.93
N GLU A 300 69.79 41.59 29.89
CA GLU A 300 71.01 40.77 30.03
C GLU A 300 72.30 41.62 30.05
N GLU A 301 72.32 42.74 29.31
CA GLU A 301 73.45 43.68 29.23
C GLU A 301 73.71 44.43 30.56
N ILE A 302 72.69 44.59 31.41
CA ILE A 302 72.79 45.31 32.69
C ILE A 302 73.58 44.51 33.75
N LYS A 303 73.65 43.17 33.63
CA LYS A 303 74.39 42.33 34.58
C LYS A 303 75.90 42.36 34.41
N GLN A 304 76.40 42.54 33.19
CA GLN A 304 77.85 42.46 32.89
C GLN A 304 78.61 43.73 33.33
N ILE A 305 77.96 44.89 33.27
CA ILE A 305 78.55 46.19 33.66
C ILE A 305 78.76 46.29 35.19
N ALA A 306 77.96 45.56 35.99
CA ALA A 306 78.07 45.57 37.45
C ALA A 306 79.30 44.79 37.99
N SER A 307 79.75 43.75 37.28
CA SER A 307 80.93 42.96 37.67
C SER A 307 82.25 43.70 37.41
N GLU A 308 82.41 44.36 36.26
CA GLU A 308 83.66 45.04 35.89
C GLU A 308 83.99 46.27 36.75
N TYR A 309 82.99 46.82 37.45
CA TYR A 309 83.17 47.94 38.39
C TYR A 309 83.72 47.51 39.75
N ALA A 310 83.57 46.24 40.13
CA ALA A 310 84.01 45.72 41.43
C ALA A 310 85.51 45.36 41.45
N GLU A 311 86.03 44.78 40.37
CA GLU A 311 87.43 44.34 40.31
C GLU A 311 88.41 45.53 40.29
N LYS A 312 88.07 46.62 39.57
CA LYS A 312 88.91 47.83 39.46
C LYS A 312 89.03 48.68 40.73
N GLN A 313 88.23 48.42 41.77
CA GLN A 313 88.44 49.04 43.08
C GLN A 313 89.52 48.33 43.93
N SER A 314 89.91 47.10 43.59
CA SER A 314 90.80 46.30 44.44
C SER A 314 92.30 46.56 44.22
N GLU A 315 92.70 47.07 43.05
CA GLU A 315 94.11 47.21 42.64
C GLU A 315 94.79 48.51 43.13
N LEU A 316 94.09 49.42 43.82
CA LEU A 316 94.60 50.76 44.21
C LEU A 316 95.03 50.90 45.69
N SER A 317 95.20 49.78 46.43
CA SER A 317 95.35 49.82 47.89
C SER A 317 96.70 49.39 48.47
N LEU A 318 97.70 49.04 47.65
CA LEU A 318 99.01 48.56 48.11
C LEU A 318 100.17 49.02 47.20
N GLU A 319 100.72 50.21 47.44
CA GLU A 319 102.18 50.49 47.50
C GLU A 319 102.47 52.01 47.59
N GLU A 320 102.38 52.58 48.80
CA GLU A 320 103.01 53.87 49.09
C GLU A 320 103.69 53.87 50.48
N ARG A 321 104.97 54.28 50.51
CA ARG A 321 105.81 54.61 51.68
C ARG A 321 106.19 53.50 52.69
N SER A 322 107.28 53.64 53.44
CA SER A 322 108.57 54.31 53.20
C SER A 322 109.57 53.90 54.30
N GLU A 323 110.83 53.78 53.89
CA GLU A 323 112.12 53.94 54.58
C GLU A 323 112.27 54.18 56.12
N ARG A 324 113.44 53.71 56.60
CA ARG A 324 114.30 54.21 57.72
C ARG A 324 113.89 53.97 59.19
N TYR A 325 114.44 52.88 59.74
CA TYR A 325 115.07 52.84 61.08
C TYR A 325 116.39 52.05 61.01
N GLY A 326 117.38 52.37 61.87
CA GLY A 326 118.82 52.11 61.64
C GLY A 326 119.36 50.65 61.65
N PRO A 327 120.65 50.45 61.29
CA PRO A 327 121.12 49.23 60.63
C PRO A 327 121.13 47.93 61.46
N LEU A 328 121.38 48.01 62.78
CA LEU A 328 121.58 46.79 63.58
C LEU A 328 120.27 46.04 63.90
N GLN A 329 119.14 46.75 63.96
CA GLN A 329 117.84 46.15 64.25
C GLN A 329 117.12 45.67 62.99
N GLN A 330 117.52 46.19 61.81
CA GLN A 330 117.16 45.62 60.51
C GLN A 330 117.67 44.19 60.39
N HIS A 331 118.93 43.89 60.71
CA HIS A 331 119.48 42.55 60.46
C HIS A 331 118.82 41.44 61.31
N ARG A 332 118.53 41.69 62.59
CA ARG A 332 117.76 40.74 63.42
C ARG A 332 116.33 40.54 62.90
N ARG A 333 115.70 41.56 62.33
CA ARG A 333 114.39 41.44 61.66
C ARG A 333 114.49 40.75 60.30
N THR A 334 115.54 40.95 59.51
CA THR A 334 115.72 40.23 58.23
C THR A 334 116.07 38.76 58.45
N VAL A 335 116.87 38.39 59.44
CA VAL A 335 117.12 36.96 59.77
C VAL A 335 115.85 36.28 60.30
N ALA A 336 115.07 36.94 61.16
CA ALA A 336 113.78 36.41 61.60
C ALA A 336 112.75 36.31 60.45
N SER A 337 112.73 37.30 59.56
CA SER A 337 111.93 37.28 58.32
C SER A 337 112.36 36.14 57.40
N LEU A 338 113.66 35.98 57.14
CA LEU A 338 114.22 34.93 56.29
C LEU A 338 113.96 33.54 56.87
N ASN A 339 114.10 33.31 58.17
CA ASN A 339 113.72 32.03 58.78
C ASN A 339 112.21 31.75 58.69
N LYS A 340 111.37 32.79 58.82
CA LYS A 340 109.92 32.66 58.63
C LYS A 340 109.56 32.38 57.15
N GLN A 341 110.27 33.00 56.22
CA GLN A 341 110.18 32.70 54.78
C GLN A 341 110.69 31.28 54.47
N LEU A 342 111.75 30.81 55.13
CA LEU A 342 112.29 29.46 54.95
C LEU A 342 111.28 28.42 55.45
N GLN A 343 110.67 28.63 56.62
CA GLN A 343 109.56 27.80 57.11
C GLN A 343 108.30 27.87 56.22
N GLN A 344 107.98 29.03 55.65
CA GLN A 344 106.92 29.13 54.64
C GLN A 344 107.29 28.37 53.36
N LYS A 345 108.56 28.39 52.93
CA LYS A 345 109.03 27.68 51.73
C LYS A 345 109.12 26.17 51.93
N THR A 346 109.47 25.68 53.12
CA THR A 346 109.40 24.24 53.43
C THR A 346 107.95 23.76 53.51
N LYS A 347 107.04 24.52 54.13
CA LYS A 347 105.60 24.21 54.09
C LYS A 347 105.04 24.23 52.66
N GLN A 348 105.40 25.23 51.85
CA GLN A 348 105.04 25.24 50.43
C GLN A 348 105.59 24.03 49.67
N LEU A 349 106.80 23.55 50.00
CA LEU A 349 107.35 22.32 49.41
C LEU A 349 106.60 21.05 49.86
N GLU A 350 106.20 20.96 51.13
CA GLU A 350 105.38 19.85 51.64
C GLU A 350 103.97 19.87 51.03
N GLU A 351 103.33 21.03 50.95
CA GLU A 351 102.05 21.23 50.25
C GLU A 351 102.16 20.90 48.75
N CYS A 352 103.25 21.29 48.08
CA CYS A 352 103.50 20.92 46.69
C CYS A 352 103.74 19.42 46.50
N ARG A 353 104.40 18.74 47.44
CA ARG A 353 104.57 17.27 47.40
C ARG A 353 103.24 16.55 47.62
N ALA A 354 102.45 16.97 48.60
CA ALA A 354 101.11 16.42 48.82
C ALA A 354 100.22 16.57 47.58
N LYS A 355 100.19 17.76 46.96
CA LYS A 355 99.49 18.01 45.69
C LYS A 355 100.03 17.17 44.53
N HIS A 356 101.34 16.96 44.45
CA HIS A 356 101.92 16.10 43.42
C HIS A 356 101.47 14.64 43.57
N ASP A 357 101.48 14.10 44.79
CA ASP A 357 101.09 12.71 45.03
C ASP A 357 99.56 12.50 44.89
N GLU A 358 98.76 13.50 45.26
CA GLU A 358 97.32 13.56 44.98
C GLU A 358 97.03 13.56 43.46
N VAL A 359 97.71 14.42 42.70
CA VAL A 359 97.61 14.46 41.23
C VAL A 359 98.10 13.15 40.60
N LYS A 360 99.14 12.53 41.14
CA LYS A 360 99.64 11.23 40.66
C LYS A 360 98.62 10.12 40.89
N MET A 361 98.01 10.02 42.07
CA MET A 361 96.92 9.09 42.35
C MET A 361 95.72 9.34 41.44
N GLY A 362 95.33 10.61 41.24
CA GLY A 362 94.28 10.99 40.30
C GLY A 362 94.59 10.59 38.85
N CYS A 363 95.86 10.68 38.42
CA CYS A 363 96.30 10.25 37.10
C CYS A 363 96.28 8.71 36.95
N GLU A 364 96.65 7.96 37.98
CA GLU A 364 96.57 6.50 38.00
C GLU A 364 95.12 6.01 38.00
N GLU A 365 94.22 6.67 38.73
CA GLU A 365 92.78 6.38 38.70
C GLU A 365 92.11 6.79 37.38
N ALA A 366 92.49 7.92 36.78
CA ALA A 366 92.04 8.30 35.46
C ALA A 366 92.47 7.28 34.38
N LYS A 367 93.69 6.74 34.46
CA LYS A 367 94.14 5.64 33.58
C LYS A 367 93.33 4.36 33.77
N ARG A 368 92.95 4.03 35.00
CA ARG A 368 92.09 2.87 35.30
C ARG A 368 90.71 3.03 34.65
N LYS A 369 90.06 4.18 34.86
CA LYS A 369 88.76 4.54 34.24
C LYS A 369 88.84 4.58 32.71
N LEU A 370 89.97 5.03 32.15
CA LEU A 370 90.20 5.01 30.71
C LEU A 370 90.28 3.57 30.18
N MET A 371 91.02 2.66 30.84
CA MET A 371 91.05 1.23 30.47
C MET A 371 89.68 0.57 30.56
N GLU A 372 88.95 0.79 31.65
CA GLU A 372 87.58 0.27 31.84
C GLU A 372 86.63 0.77 30.73
N SER A 373 86.74 2.06 30.36
CA SER A 373 85.97 2.67 29.26
C SER A 373 86.39 2.13 27.89
N THR A 374 87.69 1.92 27.62
CA THR A 374 88.13 1.30 26.36
C THR A 374 87.70 -0.15 26.25
N GLU A 375 87.72 -0.94 27.32
CA GLU A 375 87.17 -2.30 27.30
C GLU A 375 85.66 -2.34 27.05
N GLN A 376 84.91 -1.40 27.63
CA GLN A 376 83.47 -1.26 27.38
C GLN A 376 83.21 -0.85 25.92
N SER A 377 83.99 0.10 25.41
CA SER A 377 83.93 0.51 24.00
C SER A 377 84.24 -0.66 23.06
N GLU A 378 85.28 -1.45 23.32
CA GLU A 378 85.61 -2.64 22.52
C GLU A 378 84.54 -3.75 22.60
N LYS A 379 83.84 -3.89 23.74
CA LYS A 379 82.70 -4.81 23.89
C LYS A 379 81.51 -4.32 23.07
N LEU A 380 81.15 -3.04 23.19
CA LEU A 380 80.10 -2.40 22.40
C LEU A 380 80.40 -2.41 20.90
N GLN A 381 81.66 -2.22 20.48
CA GLN A 381 82.08 -2.32 19.09
C GLN A 381 81.92 -3.73 18.54
N ARG A 382 82.21 -4.77 19.34
CA ARG A 382 81.97 -6.18 18.95
C ARG A 382 80.49 -6.51 18.86
N GLU A 383 79.66 -6.00 19.77
CA GLU A 383 78.21 -6.14 19.72
C GLU A 383 77.62 -5.39 18.51
N LEU A 384 78.05 -4.16 18.24
CA LEU A 384 77.68 -3.39 17.05
C LEU A 384 78.05 -4.14 15.76
N ASN A 385 79.28 -4.62 15.62
CA ASN A 385 79.69 -5.38 14.44
C ASN A 385 78.83 -6.65 14.27
N SER A 386 78.48 -7.35 15.36
CA SER A 386 77.59 -8.52 15.29
C SER A 386 76.15 -8.15 14.88
N LEU A 387 75.68 -6.97 15.27
CA LEU A 387 74.37 -6.45 14.88
C LEU A 387 74.39 -5.97 13.42
N GLU A 388 75.45 -5.31 12.96
CA GLU A 388 75.65 -4.92 11.55
C GLU A 388 75.72 -6.16 10.64
N GLU A 389 76.40 -7.24 11.06
CA GLU A 389 76.38 -8.52 10.35
C GLU A 389 74.96 -9.11 10.26
N THR A 390 74.11 -8.94 11.28
CA THR A 390 72.70 -9.34 11.21
C THR A 390 71.84 -8.39 10.37
N GLU A 391 72.08 -7.07 10.39
CA GLU A 391 71.37 -6.11 9.51
C GLU A 391 71.70 -6.35 8.03
N GLN A 392 72.96 -6.71 7.70
CA GLN A 392 73.36 -7.09 6.33
C GLN A 392 72.75 -8.41 5.85
N GLN A 393 72.32 -9.29 6.77
CA GLN A 393 71.63 -10.55 6.45
C GLN A 393 70.12 -10.39 6.28
N VAL A 394 69.54 -9.24 6.65
CA VAL A 394 68.10 -8.96 6.53
C VAL A 394 67.82 -8.16 5.26
N ASP A 395 66.79 -8.58 4.53
CA ASP A 395 66.35 -7.94 3.28
C ASP A 395 66.06 -6.44 3.50
N THR A 396 66.85 -5.56 2.89
CA THR A 396 66.87 -4.11 3.18
C THR A 396 65.51 -3.45 2.95
N GLY A 397 64.77 -3.90 1.93
CA GLY A 397 63.42 -3.44 1.64
C GLY A 397 62.36 -3.85 2.68
N LEU A 398 62.64 -4.83 3.55
CA LEU A 398 61.81 -5.15 4.71
C LEU A 398 62.09 -4.20 5.87
N MET A 399 63.37 -3.85 6.10
CA MET A 399 63.76 -2.91 7.16
C MET A 399 63.24 -1.49 6.89
N ASP A 400 63.24 -1.01 5.65
CA ASP A 400 62.66 0.30 5.30
C ASP A 400 61.14 0.34 5.50
N LYS A 401 60.44 -0.77 5.23
CA LYS A 401 59.01 -0.92 5.55
C LYS A 401 58.77 -0.92 7.06
N LEU A 402 59.64 -1.55 7.84
CA LEU A 402 59.54 -1.56 9.30
C LEU A 402 59.83 -0.18 9.89
N ARG A 403 60.86 0.53 9.41
CA ARG A 403 61.18 1.92 9.80
C ARG A 403 60.03 2.87 9.47
N SER A 404 59.44 2.78 8.27
CA SER A 404 58.27 3.61 7.90
C SER A 404 56.98 3.25 8.66
N LEU A 405 56.77 1.98 9.04
CA LEU A 405 55.67 1.59 9.92
C LEU A 405 55.87 2.08 11.36
N VAL A 406 57.10 2.11 11.88
CA VAL A 406 57.41 2.66 13.21
C VAL A 406 57.23 4.18 13.24
N THR A 407 57.72 4.92 12.24
CA THR A 407 57.47 6.38 12.17
C THR A 407 55.98 6.69 12.02
N MET A 408 55.23 5.90 11.25
CA MET A 408 53.77 6.01 11.20
C MET A 408 53.10 5.70 12.55
N ASN A 409 53.61 4.72 13.31
CA ASN A 409 53.08 4.38 14.64
C ASN A 409 53.32 5.50 15.66
N GLU A 410 54.52 6.08 15.71
CA GLU A 410 54.81 7.22 16.59
C GLU A 410 54.01 8.47 16.19
N ASN A 411 53.86 8.75 14.88
CA ASN A 411 52.98 9.82 14.39
C ASN A 411 51.51 9.59 14.82
N LEU A 412 51.00 8.36 14.77
CA LEU A 412 49.64 8.02 15.21
C LEU A 412 49.48 8.16 16.74
N LYS A 413 50.49 7.79 17.54
CA LYS A 413 50.48 8.04 19.00
C LYS A 413 50.45 9.53 19.30
N GLN A 414 51.25 10.33 18.59
CA GLN A 414 51.28 11.77 18.76
C GLN A 414 49.91 12.38 18.41
N GLN A 415 49.31 11.99 17.27
CA GLN A 415 47.96 12.41 16.89
C GLN A 415 46.91 11.98 17.91
N GLU A 416 47.00 10.78 18.50
CA GLU A 416 46.09 10.35 19.56
C GLU A 416 46.25 11.20 20.83
N GLN A 417 47.50 11.53 21.21
CA GLN A 417 47.79 12.36 22.37
C GLN A 417 47.27 13.79 22.19
N GLU A 418 47.50 14.39 21.03
CA GLU A 418 47.00 15.71 20.62
C GLU A 418 45.45 15.73 20.55
N PHE A 419 44.83 14.67 20.04
CA PHE A 419 43.38 14.52 20.04
C PHE A 419 42.81 14.39 21.48
N ARG A 420 43.48 13.63 22.36
CA ARG A 420 43.09 13.50 23.78
C ARG A 420 43.32 14.77 24.61
N THR A 421 44.23 15.66 24.24
CA THR A 421 44.34 17.01 24.84
C THR A 421 43.23 17.91 24.30
N HIS A 422 43.04 17.93 22.99
CA HIS A 422 41.99 18.73 22.35
C HIS A 422 40.58 18.38 22.87
N CYS A 423 40.23 17.09 23.00
CA CYS A 423 38.95 16.68 23.59
C CYS A 423 38.80 17.06 25.07
N ARG A 424 39.88 17.17 25.84
CA ARG A 424 39.83 17.64 27.24
C ARG A 424 39.65 19.15 27.32
N GLU A 425 40.31 19.89 26.44
CA GLU A 425 40.15 21.34 26.28
C GLU A 425 38.72 21.67 25.86
N GLU A 426 38.19 21.03 24.82
CA GLU A 426 36.79 21.18 24.38
C GLU A 426 35.79 20.80 25.48
N MET A 427 36.03 19.73 26.25
CA MET A 427 35.18 19.39 27.39
C MET A 427 35.19 20.47 28.47
N SER A 428 36.37 21.02 28.81
CA SER A 428 36.50 22.13 29.78
C SER A 428 35.82 23.40 29.28
N ARG A 429 35.96 23.71 27.98
CA ARG A 429 35.26 24.82 27.31
C ARG A 429 33.75 24.66 27.32
N LEU A 430 33.24 23.49 26.95
CA LEU A 430 31.80 23.23 26.95
C LEU A 430 31.23 23.29 28.37
N GLN A 431 31.99 22.84 29.38
CA GLN A 431 31.61 23.01 30.79
C GLN A 431 31.56 24.49 31.18
N GLN A 432 32.58 25.30 30.82
CA GLN A 432 32.59 26.75 31.04
C GLN A 432 31.42 27.44 30.32
N ASN A 433 31.19 27.15 29.04
CA ASN A 433 30.04 27.67 28.29
C ASN A 433 28.70 27.29 28.92
N ILE A 434 28.55 26.07 29.45
CA ILE A 434 27.33 25.65 30.17
C ILE A 434 27.17 26.45 31.48
N GLU A 435 28.26 26.77 32.17
CA GLU A 435 28.25 27.53 33.42
C GLU A 435 28.00 29.04 33.17
N GLU A 436 28.64 29.61 32.14
CA GLU A 436 28.36 30.95 31.63
C GLU A 436 26.91 31.05 31.15
N LEU A 437 26.40 30.12 30.33
CA LEU A 437 25.00 30.09 29.92
C LEU A 437 24.03 29.91 31.09
N LYS A 438 24.38 29.18 32.16
CA LYS A 438 23.56 29.09 33.38
C LYS A 438 23.55 30.39 34.17
N SER A 439 24.66 31.13 34.21
CA SER A 439 24.75 32.44 34.88
C SER A 439 24.13 33.59 34.06
N ALA A 440 24.20 33.51 32.72
CA ALA A 440 23.53 34.42 31.79
C ALA A 440 22.02 34.11 31.68
N SER A 441 21.63 32.83 31.83
CA SER A 441 20.29 32.38 32.21
C SER A 441 20.01 32.64 33.70
N GLY A 442 20.53 33.75 34.24
CA GLY A 442 20.23 34.21 35.58
C GLY A 442 18.73 34.51 35.67
N GLN A 443 18.02 33.64 36.39
CA GLN A 443 16.60 33.75 36.80
C GLN A 443 15.68 34.30 35.71
N ASP A 444 14.89 33.42 35.06
CA ASP A 444 13.81 33.85 34.14
C ASP A 444 13.09 35.06 34.74
N THR A 445 13.02 36.14 33.95
CA THR A 445 12.52 37.41 34.45
C THR A 445 11.10 37.21 35.00
N GLN A 446 10.72 37.98 36.02
CA GLN A 446 9.38 37.91 36.64
C GLN A 446 8.30 37.89 35.53
N ASP A 447 8.44 38.77 34.55
CA ASP A 447 7.61 38.92 33.36
C ASP A 447 7.58 37.65 32.46
N GLU A 448 8.68 36.94 32.28
CA GLU A 448 8.74 35.69 31.50
C GLU A 448 8.10 34.51 32.23
N ARG A 449 8.18 34.47 33.57
CA ARG A 449 7.46 33.49 34.39
C ARG A 449 5.97 33.75 34.36
N GLU A 450 5.55 35.00 34.54
CA GLU A 450 4.15 35.40 34.45
C GLU A 450 3.58 35.15 33.05
N ARG A 451 4.34 35.44 31.99
CA ARG A 451 3.95 35.11 30.61
C ARG A 451 3.84 33.60 30.38
N SER A 452 4.74 32.80 30.96
CA SER A 452 4.69 31.33 30.85
C SER A 452 3.49 30.75 31.59
N GLN A 453 3.17 31.27 32.79
CA GLN A 453 1.98 30.91 33.56
C GLN A 453 0.69 31.27 32.81
N LEU A 454 0.59 32.46 32.23
CA LEU A 454 -0.57 32.86 31.40
C LEU A 454 -0.75 31.95 30.17
N ILE A 455 0.34 31.52 29.53
CA ILE A 455 0.30 30.57 28.42
C ILE A 455 -0.18 29.18 28.90
N GLU A 456 0.27 28.74 30.08
CA GLU A 456 -0.15 27.46 30.66
C GLU A 456 -1.61 27.48 31.11
N GLU A 457 -2.09 28.57 31.71
CA GLU A 457 -3.51 28.79 32.03
C GLU A 457 -4.38 28.80 30.77
N GLN A 458 -3.96 29.52 29.71
CA GLN A 458 -4.67 29.54 28.44
C GLN A 458 -4.72 28.14 27.81
N HIS A 459 -3.59 27.43 27.78
CA HIS A 459 -3.50 26.07 27.27
C HIS A 459 -4.39 25.09 28.06
N ASN A 460 -4.44 25.22 29.40
CA ASN A 460 -5.33 24.41 30.24
C ASN A 460 -6.81 24.75 29.99
N SER A 461 -7.16 26.03 29.84
CA SER A 461 -8.51 26.48 29.45
C SER A 461 -8.95 25.89 28.09
N ASP A 462 -8.07 25.91 27.10
CA ASP A 462 -8.35 25.37 25.77
C ASP A 462 -8.37 23.83 25.75
N ARG A 463 -7.55 23.17 26.57
CA ARG A 463 -7.60 21.72 26.82
C ARG A 463 -8.94 21.29 27.43
N GLU A 464 -9.46 22.05 28.40
CA GLU A 464 -10.80 21.81 28.95
C GLU A 464 -11.91 22.03 27.91
N LYS A 465 -11.85 23.11 27.12
CA LYS A 465 -12.80 23.35 26.02
C LYS A 465 -12.79 22.20 25.03
N LEU A 466 -11.61 21.73 24.64
CA LEU A 466 -11.45 20.57 23.75
C LEU A 466 -12.03 19.29 24.37
N GLN A 467 -11.85 19.05 25.67
CA GLN A 467 -12.46 17.91 26.36
C GLN A 467 -13.99 18.01 26.39
N LYS A 468 -14.55 19.19 26.66
CA LYS A 468 -16.00 19.46 26.62
C LYS A 468 -16.57 19.23 25.21
N ILE A 469 -15.87 19.69 24.16
CA ILE A 469 -16.25 19.46 22.75
C ILE A 469 -16.19 17.96 22.39
N ARG A 470 -15.14 17.24 22.81
CA ARG A 470 -15.03 15.77 22.61
C ARG A 470 -16.17 15.01 23.28
N LEU A 471 -16.60 15.41 24.49
CA LEU A 471 -17.75 14.82 25.17
C LEU A 471 -19.07 15.08 24.43
N LEU A 472 -19.27 16.31 23.92
CA LEU A 472 -20.44 16.64 23.09
C LEU A 472 -20.46 15.86 21.77
N MET A 473 -19.31 15.73 21.09
CA MET A 473 -19.17 14.90 19.89
C MET A 473 -19.47 13.43 20.19
N ALA A 474 -18.93 12.86 21.27
CA ALA A 474 -19.22 11.49 21.69
C ALA A 474 -20.72 11.29 21.99
N ARG A 475 -21.39 12.28 22.61
CA ARG A 475 -22.85 12.26 22.80
C ARG A 475 -23.60 12.26 21.48
N ARG A 476 -23.26 13.16 20.54
CA ARG A 476 -23.89 13.20 19.22
C ARG A 476 -23.66 11.92 18.42
N ASN A 477 -22.47 11.33 18.47
CA ASN A 477 -22.18 10.05 17.81
C ASN A 477 -23.01 8.90 18.39
N ARG A 478 -23.26 8.88 19.71
CA ARG A 478 -24.20 7.93 20.33
C ARG A 478 -25.64 8.16 19.89
N GLU A 479 -26.09 9.41 19.84
CA GLU A 479 -27.42 9.78 19.35
C GLU A 479 -27.61 9.37 17.87
N ILE A 480 -26.60 9.59 17.01
CA ILE A 480 -26.59 9.14 15.62
C ILE A 480 -26.64 7.61 15.52
N ALA A 481 -25.84 6.88 16.31
CA ALA A 481 -25.85 5.41 16.30
C ALA A 481 -27.20 4.81 16.76
N ILE A 482 -27.87 5.46 17.72
CA ILE A 482 -29.23 5.08 18.14
C ILE A 482 -30.24 5.36 17.03
N LEU A 483 -30.12 6.50 16.34
CA LEU A 483 -30.99 6.84 15.21
C LEU A 483 -30.79 5.90 14.01
N GLN A 484 -29.55 5.50 13.71
CA GLN A 484 -29.24 4.50 12.68
C GLN A 484 -29.93 3.17 12.99
N ARG A 485 -29.77 2.63 14.21
CA ARG A 485 -30.48 1.39 14.62
C ARG A 485 -31.99 1.51 14.49
N LYS A 486 -32.58 2.64 14.86
CA LYS A 486 -34.03 2.90 14.69
C LYS A 486 -34.47 3.03 13.23
N ILE A 487 -33.58 3.39 12.32
CA ILE A 487 -33.82 3.39 10.87
C ILE A 487 -33.72 1.96 10.33
N ASP A 488 -32.71 1.20 10.77
CA ASP A 488 -32.51 -0.21 10.40
C ASP A 488 -33.63 -1.13 10.94
N GLU A 489 -34.25 -0.78 12.07
CA GLU A 489 -35.46 -1.42 12.61
C GLU A 489 -36.71 -1.24 11.73
N VAL A 490 -36.74 -0.26 10.82
CA VAL A 490 -37.86 -0.03 9.91
C VAL A 490 -37.64 -0.83 8.62
N PRO A 491 -38.48 -1.83 8.30
CA PRO A 491 -38.29 -2.64 7.11
C PRO A 491 -38.23 -1.80 5.84
N SER A 492 -37.17 -2.00 5.07
CA SER A 492 -36.97 -1.32 3.80
C SER A 492 -38.10 -1.61 2.82
N ARG A 493 -38.26 -0.74 1.82
CA ARG A 493 -39.22 -0.96 0.73
C ARG A 493 -39.00 -2.29 -0.01
N ALA A 494 -37.76 -2.80 -0.03
CA ALA A 494 -37.44 -4.11 -0.58
C ALA A 494 -38.00 -5.24 0.30
N GLU A 495 -37.76 -5.20 1.60
CA GLU A 495 -38.27 -6.20 2.56
C GLU A 495 -39.80 -6.19 2.62
N LEU A 496 -40.44 -5.02 2.64
CA LEU A 496 -41.91 -4.91 2.54
C LEU A 496 -42.44 -5.56 1.25
N THR A 497 -41.72 -5.41 0.14
CA THR A 497 -42.08 -6.07 -1.14
C THR A 497 -41.87 -7.59 -1.07
N GLN A 498 -40.84 -8.07 -0.37
CA GLN A 498 -40.62 -9.50 -0.13
C GLN A 498 -41.71 -10.09 0.77
N TYR A 499 -42.06 -9.44 1.88
CA TYR A 499 -43.16 -9.85 2.74
C TYR A 499 -44.49 -9.87 1.97
N GLN A 500 -44.77 -8.86 1.15
CA GLN A 500 -45.97 -8.84 0.29
C GLN A 500 -46.01 -10.04 -0.67
N LYS A 501 -44.90 -10.35 -1.36
CA LYS A 501 -44.79 -11.54 -2.21
C LYS A 501 -45.03 -12.81 -1.40
N ARG A 502 -44.41 -12.93 -0.23
CA ARG A 502 -44.54 -14.10 0.64
C ARG A 502 -45.96 -14.31 1.17
N PHE A 503 -46.69 -13.23 1.46
CA PHE A 503 -48.11 -13.32 1.79
C PHE A 503 -48.94 -13.79 0.59
N ILE A 504 -48.67 -13.31 -0.63
CA ILE A 504 -49.37 -13.75 -1.85
C ILE A 504 -49.11 -15.24 -2.12
N GLU A 505 -47.86 -15.70 -1.96
CA GLU A 505 -47.50 -17.13 -2.03
C GLU A 505 -48.28 -17.96 -1.00
N LEU A 506 -48.32 -17.51 0.26
CA LEU A 506 -49.02 -18.21 1.34
C LEU A 506 -50.54 -18.27 1.08
N TYR A 507 -51.16 -17.17 0.65
CA TYR A 507 -52.57 -17.16 0.27
C TYR A 507 -52.84 -18.07 -0.94
N SER A 508 -51.92 -18.16 -1.90
CA SER A 508 -52.01 -19.10 -3.02
C SER A 508 -51.97 -20.56 -2.54
N GLN A 509 -51.06 -20.90 -1.62
CA GLN A 509 -50.97 -22.23 -1.02
C GLN A 509 -52.21 -22.60 -0.21
N VAL A 510 -52.72 -21.69 0.63
CA VAL A 510 -53.97 -21.89 1.39
C VAL A 510 -55.17 -22.04 0.46
N SER A 511 -55.23 -21.28 -0.64
CA SER A 511 -56.28 -21.42 -1.66
C SER A 511 -56.21 -22.76 -2.39
N ALA A 512 -55.00 -23.23 -2.72
CA ALA A 512 -54.77 -24.53 -3.36
C ALA A 512 -55.20 -25.69 -2.46
N THR A 513 -54.74 -25.73 -1.20
CA THR A 513 -55.11 -26.79 -0.25
C THR A 513 -56.61 -26.75 0.10
N HIS A 514 -57.22 -25.56 0.20
CA HIS A 514 -58.67 -25.43 0.35
C HIS A 514 -59.44 -25.97 -0.86
N LYS A 515 -58.94 -25.73 -2.08
CA LYS A 515 -59.53 -26.26 -3.32
C LYS A 515 -59.42 -27.79 -3.39
N GLU A 516 -58.27 -28.37 -3.04
CA GLU A 516 -58.07 -29.82 -2.95
C GLU A 516 -59.00 -30.44 -1.89
N THR A 517 -59.04 -29.86 -0.69
CA THR A 517 -59.97 -30.26 0.38
C THR A 517 -61.42 -30.28 -0.11
N LYS A 518 -61.85 -29.23 -0.82
CA LYS A 518 -63.19 -29.15 -1.41
C LYS A 518 -63.42 -30.18 -2.52
N GLN A 519 -62.40 -30.54 -3.30
CA GLN A 519 -62.48 -31.62 -4.28
C GLN A 519 -62.64 -32.98 -3.59
N PHE A 520 -61.90 -33.26 -2.52
CA PHE A 520 -62.06 -34.49 -1.72
C PHE A 520 -63.45 -34.59 -1.09
N PHE A 521 -63.97 -33.52 -0.47
CA PHE A 521 -65.36 -33.51 0.05
C PHE A 521 -66.40 -33.70 -1.06
N THR A 522 -66.21 -33.08 -2.24
CA THR A 522 -67.12 -33.29 -3.38
C THR A 522 -67.07 -34.75 -3.84
N LEU A 523 -65.88 -35.34 -3.98
CA LEU A 523 -65.71 -36.73 -4.37
C LEU A 523 -66.36 -37.67 -3.35
N TYR A 524 -66.07 -37.48 -2.05
CA TYR A 524 -66.67 -38.24 -0.95
C TYR A 524 -68.20 -38.20 -1.03
N ASN A 525 -68.80 -37.01 -1.10
CA ASN A 525 -70.26 -36.85 -1.19
C ASN A 525 -70.83 -37.56 -2.43
N THR A 526 -70.17 -37.47 -3.60
CA THR A 526 -70.65 -38.18 -4.80
C THR A 526 -70.49 -39.71 -4.73
N LEU A 527 -69.55 -40.22 -3.94
CA LEU A 527 -69.39 -41.66 -3.69
C LEU A 527 -70.40 -42.15 -2.65
N ASP A 528 -70.69 -41.35 -1.62
CA ASP A 528 -71.71 -41.62 -0.62
C ASP A 528 -73.13 -41.60 -1.24
N ASP A 529 -73.45 -40.59 -2.05
CA ASP A 529 -74.69 -40.55 -2.85
C ASP A 529 -74.83 -41.82 -3.71
N LYS A 530 -73.77 -42.21 -4.44
CA LYS A 530 -73.77 -43.44 -5.25
C LYS A 530 -73.98 -44.69 -4.41
N LYS A 531 -73.31 -44.81 -3.26
CA LYS A 531 -73.48 -45.91 -2.32
C LYS A 531 -74.92 -45.99 -1.86
N VAL A 532 -75.53 -44.87 -1.45
CA VAL A 532 -76.94 -44.80 -1.03
C VAL A 532 -77.90 -45.16 -2.18
N TYR A 533 -77.59 -44.85 -3.45
CA TYR A 533 -78.39 -45.31 -4.59
C TYR A 533 -78.22 -46.82 -4.85
N LEU A 534 -77.01 -47.37 -4.73
CA LEU A 534 -76.76 -48.81 -4.88
C LEU A 534 -77.40 -49.61 -3.73
N GLU A 535 -77.36 -49.12 -2.49
CA GLU A 535 -78.08 -49.71 -1.35
C GLU A 535 -79.59 -49.74 -1.61
N LYS A 536 -80.16 -48.65 -2.14
CA LYS A 536 -81.57 -48.61 -2.56
C LYS A 536 -81.87 -49.63 -3.67
N GLU A 537 -81.01 -49.74 -4.67
CA GLU A 537 -81.15 -50.74 -5.74
C GLU A 537 -81.11 -52.18 -5.19
N VAL A 538 -80.17 -52.50 -4.27
CA VAL A 538 -80.11 -53.81 -3.60
C VAL A 538 -81.36 -54.07 -2.76
N THR A 539 -81.83 -53.10 -1.96
CA THR A 539 -83.08 -53.29 -1.18
C THR A 539 -84.31 -53.47 -2.08
N LEU A 540 -84.34 -52.81 -3.24
CA LEU A 540 -85.40 -52.97 -4.23
C LEU A 540 -85.35 -54.35 -4.88
N LEU A 541 -84.16 -54.82 -5.28
CA LEU A 541 -83.97 -56.15 -5.86
C LEU A 541 -84.31 -57.27 -4.86
N ASN A 542 -83.94 -57.12 -3.58
CA ASN A 542 -84.35 -58.05 -2.53
C ASN A 542 -85.87 -58.08 -2.36
N SER A 543 -86.52 -56.91 -2.28
CA SER A 543 -88.00 -56.81 -2.21
C SER A 543 -88.68 -57.44 -3.44
N ILE A 544 -88.11 -57.28 -4.64
CA ILE A 544 -88.58 -57.94 -5.86
C ILE A 544 -88.44 -59.46 -5.74
N HIS A 545 -87.29 -59.95 -5.25
CA HIS A 545 -86.99 -61.38 -5.11
C HIS A 545 -87.92 -62.07 -4.09
N ASP A 546 -88.06 -61.50 -2.89
CA ASP A 546 -88.85 -62.05 -1.80
C ASP A 546 -90.35 -62.12 -2.17
N ASN A 547 -90.86 -61.09 -2.86
CA ASN A 547 -92.26 -61.05 -3.31
C ASN A 547 -92.51 -61.89 -4.58
N PHE A 548 -91.49 -62.27 -5.35
CA PHE A 548 -91.65 -62.94 -6.65
C PHE A 548 -92.38 -64.29 -6.53
N GLN A 549 -92.01 -65.13 -5.57
CA GLN A 549 -92.65 -66.44 -5.38
C GLN A 549 -94.12 -66.31 -5.00
N GLN A 550 -94.46 -65.34 -4.14
CA GLN A 550 -95.85 -65.09 -3.73
C GLN A 550 -96.68 -64.51 -4.87
N ALA A 551 -96.14 -63.54 -5.61
CA ALA A 551 -96.78 -62.93 -6.78
C ALA A 551 -97.08 -63.94 -7.89
N MET A 552 -96.19 -64.91 -8.11
CA MET A 552 -96.34 -65.94 -9.14
C MET A 552 -97.29 -67.08 -8.77
N SER A 553 -97.81 -67.12 -7.53
CA SER A 553 -98.74 -68.17 -7.07
C SER A 553 -100.17 -68.04 -7.62
N SER A 554 -100.58 -66.85 -8.08
CA SER A 554 -101.94 -66.57 -8.56
C SER A 554 -101.92 -65.53 -9.69
N ALA A 555 -102.80 -65.70 -10.69
CA ALA A 555 -102.91 -64.78 -11.82
C ALA A 555 -103.24 -63.33 -11.38
N ALA A 556 -104.09 -63.17 -10.36
CA ALA A 556 -104.44 -61.86 -9.82
C ALA A 556 -103.27 -61.21 -9.04
N ALA A 557 -102.51 -62.01 -8.29
CA ALA A 557 -101.32 -61.53 -7.58
C ALA A 557 -100.21 -61.10 -8.56
N LYS A 558 -100.06 -61.84 -9.67
CA LYS A 558 -99.14 -61.50 -10.75
C LYS A 558 -99.48 -60.17 -11.42
N GLU A 559 -100.76 -59.90 -11.67
CA GLU A 559 -101.19 -58.61 -12.24
C GLU A 559 -100.94 -57.45 -11.26
N GLN A 560 -101.21 -57.64 -9.96
CA GLN A 560 -100.91 -56.64 -8.93
C GLN A 560 -99.40 -56.35 -8.83
N PHE A 561 -98.55 -57.38 -8.89
CA PHE A 561 -97.10 -57.24 -8.89
C PHE A 561 -96.58 -56.47 -10.12
N LEU A 562 -97.13 -56.72 -11.31
CA LEU A 562 -96.79 -55.94 -12.52
C LEU A 562 -97.16 -54.46 -12.36
N ARG A 563 -98.34 -54.14 -11.83
CA ARG A 563 -98.76 -52.75 -11.54
C ARG A 563 -97.84 -52.08 -10.50
N GLN A 564 -97.35 -52.83 -9.50
CA GLN A 564 -96.36 -52.32 -8.53
C GLN A 564 -95.01 -52.03 -9.21
N MET A 565 -94.53 -52.91 -10.10
CA MET A 565 -93.30 -52.67 -10.87
C MET A 565 -93.41 -51.42 -11.76
N GLU A 566 -94.56 -51.22 -12.42
CA GLU A 566 -94.82 -50.01 -13.21
C GLU A 566 -94.78 -48.74 -12.35
N GLN A 567 -95.38 -48.77 -11.16
CA GLN A 567 -95.34 -47.66 -10.19
C GLN A 567 -93.90 -47.35 -9.71
N ILE A 568 -93.10 -48.38 -9.44
CA ILE A 568 -91.68 -48.23 -9.06
C ILE A 568 -90.88 -47.58 -10.19
N VAL A 569 -91.04 -48.07 -11.42
CA VAL A 569 -90.37 -47.52 -12.61
C VAL A 569 -90.77 -46.06 -12.84
N GLU A 570 -92.05 -45.71 -12.66
CA GLU A 570 -92.51 -44.32 -12.78
C GLU A 570 -91.96 -43.42 -11.65
N GLY A 571 -91.89 -43.92 -10.41
CA GLY A 571 -91.23 -43.25 -9.30
C GLY A 571 -89.73 -42.96 -9.57
N ILE A 572 -89.02 -43.91 -10.19
CA ILE A 572 -87.62 -43.73 -10.61
C ILE A 572 -87.51 -42.66 -11.71
N LYS A 573 -88.38 -42.66 -12.72
CA LYS A 573 -88.41 -41.60 -13.76
C LYS A 573 -88.64 -40.22 -13.15
N GLN A 574 -89.61 -40.08 -12.24
CA GLN A 574 -89.90 -38.82 -11.56
C GLN A 574 -88.71 -38.35 -10.69
N SER A 575 -88.03 -39.28 -10.00
CA SER A 575 -86.80 -38.99 -9.25
C SER A 575 -85.70 -38.45 -10.16
N ARG A 576 -85.46 -39.11 -11.30
CA ARG A 576 -84.49 -38.67 -12.33
C ARG A 576 -84.80 -37.26 -12.82
N ILE A 577 -86.06 -36.95 -13.17
CA ILE A 577 -86.47 -35.62 -13.63
C ILE A 577 -86.19 -34.55 -12.55
N LYS A 578 -86.47 -34.84 -11.28
CA LYS A 578 -86.18 -33.92 -10.14
C LYS A 578 -84.67 -33.66 -9.99
N ILE A 579 -83.83 -34.68 -10.15
CA ILE A 579 -82.36 -34.54 -10.10
C ILE A 579 -81.85 -33.76 -11.31
N GLU A 580 -82.39 -34.02 -12.49
CA GLU A 580 -82.02 -33.35 -13.75
C GLU A 580 -82.36 -31.85 -13.71
N LYS A 581 -83.52 -31.47 -13.14
CA LYS A 581 -83.87 -30.08 -12.86
C LYS A 581 -82.87 -29.41 -11.90
N LYS A 582 -82.56 -30.05 -10.76
CA LYS A 582 -81.54 -29.55 -9.81
C LYS A 582 -80.17 -29.38 -10.45
N LYS A 583 -79.78 -30.26 -11.38
CA LYS A 583 -78.53 -30.15 -12.15
C LYS A 583 -78.54 -28.92 -13.06
N GLN A 584 -79.66 -28.62 -13.73
CA GLN A 584 -79.81 -27.42 -14.56
C GLN A 584 -79.76 -26.14 -13.72
N GLU A 585 -80.46 -26.09 -12.59
CA GLU A 585 -80.44 -24.95 -11.64
C GLU A 585 -79.02 -24.66 -11.14
N ASN A 586 -78.28 -25.69 -10.71
CA ASN A 586 -76.89 -25.54 -10.28
C ASN A 586 -75.94 -25.15 -11.43
N LYS A 587 -76.20 -25.62 -12.66
CA LYS A 587 -75.44 -25.18 -13.85
C LYS A 587 -75.65 -23.69 -14.11
N MET A 588 -76.89 -23.20 -14.12
CA MET A 588 -77.18 -21.77 -14.31
C MET A 588 -76.51 -20.92 -13.23
N ARG A 589 -76.57 -21.34 -11.96
CA ARG A 589 -75.91 -20.62 -10.84
C ARG A 589 -74.38 -20.62 -10.97
N ARG A 590 -73.77 -21.71 -11.44
CA ARG A 590 -72.33 -21.77 -11.73
C ARG A 590 -71.95 -20.81 -12.86
N ASP A 591 -72.76 -20.78 -13.92
CA ASP A 591 -72.50 -19.94 -15.08
C ASP A 591 -72.62 -18.44 -14.71
N GLN A 592 -73.64 -18.06 -13.92
CA GLN A 592 -73.77 -16.73 -13.31
C GLN A 592 -72.53 -16.32 -12.46
N LEU A 593 -72.09 -17.19 -11.55
CA LEU A 593 -70.90 -16.93 -10.72
C LEU A 593 -69.60 -16.83 -11.55
N ASN A 594 -69.54 -17.52 -12.69
CA ASN A 594 -68.42 -17.39 -13.62
C ASN A 594 -68.42 -16.03 -14.33
N ASP A 595 -69.59 -15.52 -14.70
CA ASP A 595 -69.72 -14.22 -15.34
C ASP A 595 -69.39 -13.08 -14.34
N GLU A 596 -69.86 -13.16 -13.10
CA GLU A 596 -69.46 -12.27 -12.00
C GLU A 596 -67.93 -12.29 -11.77
N TYR A 597 -67.30 -13.47 -11.84
CA TYR A 597 -65.85 -13.63 -11.72
C TYR A 597 -65.09 -12.97 -12.88
N LEU A 598 -65.59 -13.09 -14.11
CA LEU A 598 -65.01 -12.43 -15.28
C LEU A 598 -65.09 -10.90 -15.17
N GLU A 599 -66.23 -10.35 -14.73
CA GLU A 599 -66.33 -8.92 -14.44
C GLU A 599 -65.32 -8.44 -13.39
N LEU A 600 -65.12 -9.22 -12.32
CA LEU A 600 -64.15 -8.89 -11.28
C LEU A 600 -62.71 -8.93 -11.80
N LEU A 601 -62.37 -9.87 -12.69
CA LEU A 601 -61.07 -9.89 -13.37
C LEU A 601 -60.86 -8.66 -14.26
N ASP A 602 -61.88 -8.20 -14.99
CA ASP A 602 -61.76 -7.00 -15.82
C ASP A 602 -61.68 -5.71 -14.99
N LYS A 603 -62.41 -5.63 -13.87
CA LYS A 603 -62.23 -4.57 -12.85
C LYS A 603 -60.80 -4.58 -12.27
N GLN A 604 -60.23 -5.77 -12.01
CA GLN A 604 -58.85 -5.92 -11.52
C GLN A 604 -57.82 -5.48 -12.59
N ARG A 605 -58.00 -5.87 -13.86
CA ARG A 605 -57.16 -5.43 -14.98
C ARG A 605 -57.20 -3.92 -15.16
N LEU A 606 -58.39 -3.31 -15.06
CA LEU A 606 -58.57 -1.87 -15.13
C LEU A 606 -57.83 -1.17 -13.98
N TYR A 607 -57.93 -1.68 -12.75
CA TYR A 607 -57.21 -1.14 -11.60
C TYR A 607 -55.68 -1.22 -11.77
N PHE A 608 -55.15 -2.35 -12.26
CA PHE A 608 -53.72 -2.45 -12.54
C PHE A 608 -53.27 -1.48 -13.65
N LYS A 609 -54.10 -1.27 -14.67
CA LYS A 609 -53.84 -0.26 -15.71
C LYS A 609 -53.81 1.15 -15.12
N THR A 610 -54.86 1.58 -14.40
CA THR A 610 -54.91 2.94 -13.84
C THR A 610 -53.80 3.20 -12.82
N VAL A 611 -53.40 2.20 -12.02
CA VAL A 611 -52.23 2.30 -11.12
C VAL A 611 -50.91 2.39 -11.90
N LYS A 612 -50.78 1.74 -13.06
CA LYS A 612 -49.61 1.89 -13.94
C LYS A 612 -49.56 3.29 -14.54
N ASP A 613 -50.66 3.73 -15.16
CA ASP A 613 -50.80 5.04 -15.81
C ASP A 613 -50.52 6.16 -14.79
N PHE A 614 -51.06 6.05 -13.56
CA PHE A 614 -50.78 6.98 -12.46
C PHE A 614 -49.29 7.03 -12.08
N LYS A 615 -48.59 5.88 -12.01
CA LYS A 615 -47.14 5.85 -11.72
C LYS A 615 -46.31 6.49 -12.83
N GLU A 616 -46.73 6.36 -14.07
CA GLU A 616 -46.06 7.01 -15.21
C GLU A 616 -46.24 8.53 -15.15
N GLU A 617 -47.44 9.03 -14.81
CA GLU A 617 -47.66 10.45 -14.56
C GLU A 617 -46.94 10.99 -13.31
N CYS A 618 -46.82 10.21 -12.23
CA CYS A 618 -45.98 10.59 -11.09
C CYS A 618 -44.51 10.79 -11.50
N ARG A 619 -43.92 9.84 -12.26
CA ARG A 619 -42.56 9.99 -12.81
C ARG A 619 -42.45 11.19 -13.74
N ARG A 620 -43.48 11.45 -14.55
CA ARG A 620 -43.54 12.63 -15.44
C ARG A 620 -43.49 13.92 -14.62
N ASN A 621 -44.25 14.00 -13.53
CA ASN A 621 -44.26 15.13 -12.61
C ASN A 621 -42.91 15.30 -11.90
N GLU A 622 -42.28 14.22 -11.41
CA GLU A 622 -40.93 14.25 -10.82
C GLU A 622 -39.88 14.79 -11.82
N MET A 623 -39.94 14.37 -13.09
CA MET A 623 -39.08 14.90 -14.16
C MET A 623 -39.36 16.37 -14.53
N LEU A 624 -40.58 16.86 -14.33
CA LEU A 624 -40.92 18.28 -14.53
C LEU A 624 -40.47 19.12 -13.33
N LEU A 625 -40.63 18.62 -12.11
CA LEU A 625 -40.14 19.25 -10.88
C LEU A 625 -38.61 19.34 -10.84
N SER A 626 -37.89 18.31 -11.31
CA SER A 626 -36.43 18.39 -11.40
C SER A 626 -35.97 19.42 -12.44
N LYS A 627 -36.64 19.51 -13.59
CA LYS A 627 -36.39 20.57 -14.60
C LYS A 627 -36.73 21.97 -14.09
N LEU A 628 -37.78 22.12 -13.29
CA LEU A 628 -38.13 23.39 -12.66
C LEU A 628 -37.09 23.80 -11.60
N ARG A 629 -36.64 22.87 -10.75
CA ARG A 629 -35.56 23.13 -9.77
C ARG A 629 -34.24 23.49 -10.46
N ALA A 630 -33.88 22.79 -11.54
CA ALA A 630 -32.69 23.11 -12.32
C ALA A 630 -32.76 24.50 -12.98
N LYS A 631 -33.96 24.95 -13.38
CA LYS A 631 -34.17 26.32 -13.91
C LYS A 631 -34.24 27.41 -12.84
N GLY A 632 -34.66 27.08 -11.61
CA GLY A 632 -34.72 28.03 -10.49
C GLY A 632 -33.43 28.10 -9.66
N ALA A 633 -32.39 27.37 -10.04
CA ALA A 633 -31.04 27.40 -9.46
C ALA A 633 -30.03 28.11 -10.40
N SER A 634 -30.53 28.81 -11.42
CA SER A 634 -29.83 29.72 -12.31
C SER A 634 -30.49 31.10 -12.26
#